data_AF-A0A0Q6XFE1-F1
#
_entry.id   AF-A0A0Q6XFE1-F1
#
_cell.length_a   1.000
_cell.length_b   1.000
_cell.length_c   1.000
_cell.angle_alpha   90.00
_cell.angle_beta   90.00
_cell.angle_gamma   90.00
#
_symmetry.space_group_name_H-M   'P 1'
#
loop_
_entity.id
_entity.type
_entity.pdbx_description
1 polymer ?
#
loop_
_entity_poly.entity_id
_entity_poly.type
_entity_poly.pdbx_seq_one_letter_code
_entity_poly.pdbx_strand_id
1 'polypeptide(L)'
;MNAFVFKFPLAAALLAAASLAQAAGPLLLTEHPRNPQPLRWDTSKPIQVYTDIGPLTYRDSGTEFLSNTQADRITAFALKQWSDVPTSTWKAVTDPAKFKKFSQLAGVGVDVKDGETAKRVYGQALEGGIYVIYDQRGQVIEEYFGVPKDQVLGIAFAEIAEDRDGDGYPETIVKATAVMNGYVVPHEPLDPDQPWMPPPDIDGKRIAGVFTHEFGHAINLSHSQVNGTMAYFSHPYYYEAFPGVPGCVPALHSWRDDDPAAKKIDPKYIETMFPFIDPTFPDANGRNAGYEQSTVDRSDDMAGISDLYPSATYLKTRGSVAGTLFLKDGRTPYGGINIVARNVADPLGDAISAMSGDKTQGLVGPDGRFRINNLKPGQKYVLYLEEIVAGGYPTTPTALVSEAEYWNSNEQSNAANDRACTASAITAEAGVTKTANFYFNGYKDGVQYTPIVYGFLGSMSKDGERAAGWIDNKPFVWDSRSGVEWAPDGVAGVNTSITRDGRKLIVQADLNGNVIGTDGEGQPVKTNSATIWDTRTGGLTDLGNLNRDRCGGSSQIGVSSSYGWALDSTGRTAVGTAYVDRNGDGSCEGGWSGDATIGGEVIPFIWTAGRGMRALSLDGVDLSAEPWHRAHAVSADGRVVLGNSNFMKAYAWIDEGKPIDLYKAVGAIDGYAMTPDAGRVALNTERDGVVFWNANKGSKASAFTKFRQMQWCVDMPLLGLDVTCESEGAAAIQQQFGAIPVQVADISDDGKMMIGSAGVWFSGLRGVLWLEDIGWIQLSDFFRTQGVAEAYRYGLDGPASMNAAGNEIVGGIPGYPMSWYVDLKKAFVCKHGNSTEVGFPSEFVDEVKHGARMGRCEHLRHSDR
;
A
#
# COMPACT_ATOMS: atom_id res chain seq x y z
N MET A 1 43.68 11.25 7.03
CA MET A 1 42.49 11.25 6.16
C MET A 1 41.97 9.83 6.16
N ASN A 2 40.94 9.57 6.97
CA ASN A 2 40.32 8.25 7.06
C ASN A 2 39.12 8.26 6.12
N ALA A 3 39.33 7.87 4.85
CA ALA A 3 38.20 7.67 3.95
C ALA A 3 37.35 6.51 4.47
N PHE A 4 36.08 6.78 4.80
CA PHE A 4 35.14 5.76 5.22
C PHE A 4 34.55 5.10 3.98
N VAL A 5 34.92 3.85 3.71
CA VAL A 5 34.24 3.03 2.71
C VAL A 5 32.99 2.48 3.37
N PHE A 6 31.80 2.76 2.81
CA PHE A 6 30.54 2.19 3.30
C PHE A 6 30.62 0.66 3.31
N LYS A 7 30.63 0.07 4.51
CA LYS A 7 30.63 -1.39 4.72
C LYS A 7 29.25 -1.92 5.06
N PHE A 8 28.26 -1.55 4.25
CA PHE A 8 27.02 -2.31 4.15
C PHE A 8 27.18 -3.40 3.07
N PRO A 9 26.62 -4.61 3.25
CA PRO A 9 26.53 -5.55 2.15
C PRO A 9 25.68 -4.89 1.05
N LEU A 10 26.19 -4.84 -0.19
CA LEU A 10 25.57 -4.06 -1.27
C LEU A 10 24.10 -4.45 -1.53
N ALA A 11 23.78 -5.73 -1.35
CA ALA A 11 22.41 -6.24 -1.41
C ALA A 11 21.47 -5.58 -0.40
N ALA A 12 21.94 -5.12 0.77
CA ALA A 12 21.13 -4.37 1.73
C ALA A 12 20.93 -2.90 1.32
N ALA A 13 21.85 -2.30 0.55
CA ALA A 13 21.63 -0.98 -0.03
C ALA A 13 20.60 -1.05 -1.18
N LEU A 14 20.58 -2.13 -1.97
CA LEU A 14 19.54 -2.36 -2.98
C LEU A 14 18.22 -2.89 -2.41
N LEU A 15 18.23 -3.71 -1.35
CA LEU A 15 17.00 -4.02 -0.61
C LEU A 15 16.47 -2.76 0.09
N ALA A 16 17.33 -1.85 0.59
CA ALA A 16 16.88 -0.54 1.04
C ALA A 16 16.36 0.31 -0.12
N ALA A 17 16.99 0.35 -1.29
CA ALA A 17 16.45 1.06 -2.46
C ALA A 17 15.14 0.45 -3.01
N ALA A 18 14.92 -0.85 -2.83
CA ALA A 18 13.75 -1.60 -3.28
C ALA A 18 12.64 -1.77 -2.22
N SER A 19 12.88 -1.41 -0.95
CA SER A 19 11.86 -1.47 0.13
C SER A 19 11.83 -0.26 1.07
N LEU A 20 12.72 0.71 0.88
CA LEU A 20 12.61 2.09 1.37
C LEU A 20 12.53 3.03 0.17
N ALA A 21 11.48 2.81 -0.62
CA ALA A 21 10.86 3.87 -1.38
C ALA A 21 10.39 4.99 -0.46
N GLN A 22 10.28 6.20 -1.01
CA GLN A 22 10.50 7.48 -0.29
C GLN A 22 9.93 8.72 -1.11
N ALA A 23 10.21 10.04 -0.89
CA ALA A 23 10.22 11.16 -1.93
C ALA A 23 10.90 12.54 -1.67
N ALA A 24 11.17 13.23 -2.80
CA ALA A 24 11.59 14.63 -3.08
C ALA A 24 12.51 15.29 -2.04
N GLY A 25 13.82 15.28 -2.31
CA GLY A 25 14.86 15.83 -1.45
C GLY A 25 16.26 15.34 -1.84
N PRO A 26 17.28 15.53 -0.98
CA PRO A 26 18.55 14.84 -1.12
C PRO A 26 18.36 13.31 -1.08
N LEU A 27 19.05 12.55 -1.92
CA LEU A 27 19.02 11.09 -1.89
C LEU A 27 19.64 10.55 -0.59
N LEU A 28 20.82 11.05 -0.23
CA LEU A 28 21.58 10.66 0.96
C LEU A 28 21.76 11.84 1.92
N LEU A 29 21.57 11.57 3.21
CA LEU A 29 21.91 12.46 4.31
C LEU A 29 23.15 11.96 5.09
N THR A 30 23.78 12.86 5.84
CA THR A 30 24.74 12.51 6.89
C THR A 30 24.06 11.69 7.99
N GLU A 31 24.79 10.73 8.58
CA GLU A 31 24.30 9.89 9.69
C GLU A 31 24.17 10.65 11.04
N HIS A 32 24.17 12.00 11.03
CA HIS A 32 24.14 12.82 12.24
C HIS A 32 22.76 12.73 12.95
N PRO A 33 22.64 12.07 14.12
CA PRO A 33 21.39 11.52 14.67
C PRO A 33 20.36 12.55 15.17
N ARG A 34 20.66 13.85 15.07
CA ARG A 34 19.77 14.95 15.49
C ARG A 34 19.59 16.05 14.44
N ASN A 35 20.38 16.01 13.37
CA ASN A 35 20.49 17.11 12.40
C ASN A 35 21.10 16.58 11.09
N PRO A 36 20.51 15.55 10.47
CA PRO A 36 21.05 14.99 9.24
C PRO A 36 21.04 16.08 8.15
N GLN A 37 22.11 16.14 7.35
CA GLN A 37 22.29 17.14 6.29
C GLN A 37 22.49 16.46 4.93
N PRO A 38 22.11 17.07 3.80
CA PRO A 38 22.44 16.54 2.48
C PRO A 38 23.93 16.28 2.32
N LEU A 39 24.32 15.10 1.82
CA LEU A 39 25.67 14.91 1.26
C LEU A 39 25.83 15.82 0.04
N ARG A 40 27.01 16.45 -0.15
CA ARG A 40 27.23 17.43 -1.23
C ARG A 40 28.60 17.31 -1.86
N TRP A 41 28.68 17.51 -3.17
CA TRP A 41 29.95 17.78 -3.86
C TRP A 41 30.56 19.12 -3.46
N ASP A 42 31.89 19.17 -3.36
CA ASP A 42 32.67 20.41 -3.31
C ASP A 42 32.63 21.12 -4.68
N THR A 43 31.85 22.20 -4.78
CA THR A 43 31.69 22.96 -6.03
C THR A 43 32.75 24.05 -6.24
N SER A 44 33.89 24.01 -5.55
CA SER A 44 34.99 24.97 -5.77
C SER A 44 35.71 24.77 -7.11
N LYS A 45 35.57 23.59 -7.72
CA LYS A 45 36.08 23.23 -9.05
C LYS A 45 35.06 22.33 -9.76
N PRO A 46 35.10 22.22 -11.10
CA PRO A 46 34.29 21.23 -11.81
C PRO A 46 34.65 19.81 -11.39
N ILE A 47 33.63 18.98 -11.15
CA ILE A 47 33.79 17.56 -10.81
C ILE A 47 34.39 16.81 -12.02
N GLN A 48 35.47 16.06 -11.81
CA GLN A 48 36.11 15.27 -12.86
C GLN A 48 35.24 14.07 -13.24
N VAL A 49 35.23 13.73 -14.53
CA VAL A 49 34.50 12.59 -15.08
C VAL A 49 35.48 11.52 -15.55
N TYR A 50 35.16 10.27 -15.22
CA TYR A 50 35.85 9.06 -15.65
C TYR A 50 34.86 8.19 -16.42
N THR A 51 35.22 7.73 -17.61
CA THR A 51 34.34 6.92 -18.47
C THR A 51 34.98 5.59 -18.82
N ASP A 52 34.12 4.62 -19.08
CA ASP A 52 34.49 3.31 -19.59
C ASP A 52 35.19 3.36 -20.96
N ILE A 53 35.72 2.21 -21.38
CA ILE A 53 36.41 2.02 -22.65
C ILE A 53 35.62 1.17 -23.67
N GLY A 54 34.65 0.37 -23.23
CA GLY A 54 33.72 -0.36 -24.13
C GLY A 54 32.65 0.55 -24.74
N PRO A 55 31.90 0.06 -25.76
CA PRO A 55 30.75 0.78 -26.30
C PRO A 55 29.60 0.87 -25.29
N LEU A 56 28.53 1.60 -25.61
CA LEU A 56 27.29 1.55 -24.80
C LEU A 56 26.47 0.29 -25.10
N THR A 57 26.40 -0.16 -26.35
CA THR A 57 25.65 -1.39 -26.67
C THR A 57 26.06 -1.98 -28.03
N TYR A 58 25.73 -3.25 -28.21
CA TYR A 58 25.94 -4.04 -29.41
C TYR A 58 24.59 -4.45 -30.03
N ARG A 59 24.59 -4.74 -31.33
CA ARG A 59 23.54 -5.53 -31.99
C ARG A 59 23.56 -6.98 -31.52
N ASP A 60 22.48 -7.71 -31.75
CA ASP A 60 22.41 -9.16 -31.53
C ASP A 60 23.47 -9.93 -32.34
N SER A 61 23.82 -9.41 -33.52
CA SER A 61 24.93 -9.90 -34.35
C SER A 61 26.33 -9.69 -33.76
N GLY A 62 26.45 -9.05 -32.58
CA GLY A 62 27.72 -8.72 -31.92
C GLY A 62 28.48 -7.54 -32.54
N THR A 63 27.88 -6.82 -33.49
CA THR A 63 28.45 -5.59 -34.07
C THR A 63 28.13 -4.38 -33.19
N GLU A 64 29.06 -3.43 -33.10
CA GLU A 64 28.88 -2.21 -32.29
C GLU A 64 27.69 -1.38 -32.82
N PHE A 65 26.81 -0.92 -31.92
CA PHE A 65 25.67 -0.07 -32.29
C PHE A 65 25.86 1.37 -31.81
N LEU A 66 26.05 1.57 -30.50
CA LEU A 66 26.43 2.88 -29.93
C LEU A 66 27.86 2.79 -29.40
N SER A 67 28.80 3.40 -30.12
CA SER A 67 30.24 3.41 -29.80
C SER A 67 30.56 4.09 -28.46
N ASN A 68 31.75 3.81 -27.91
CA ASN A 68 32.26 4.49 -26.71
C ASN A 68 32.29 6.02 -26.90
N THR A 69 32.58 6.50 -28.12
CA THR A 69 32.56 7.93 -28.47
C THR A 69 31.15 8.52 -28.54
N GLN A 70 30.13 7.74 -28.91
CA GLN A 70 28.73 8.17 -28.79
C GLN A 70 28.32 8.21 -27.32
N ALA A 71 28.64 7.17 -26.54
CA ALA A 71 28.39 7.12 -25.10
C ALA A 71 28.97 8.33 -24.37
N ASP A 72 30.22 8.72 -24.64
CA ASP A 72 30.84 9.93 -24.06
C ASP A 72 30.12 11.23 -24.45
N ARG A 73 29.55 11.32 -25.66
CA ARG A 73 28.78 12.50 -26.07
C ARG A 73 27.45 12.58 -25.33
N ILE A 74 26.80 11.45 -25.08
CA ILE A 74 25.57 11.36 -24.28
C ILE A 74 25.89 11.73 -22.82
N THR A 75 26.96 11.15 -22.25
CA THR A 75 27.51 11.51 -20.93
C THR A 75 27.76 13.02 -20.80
N ALA A 76 28.46 13.61 -21.77
CA ALA A 76 28.74 15.04 -21.78
C ALA A 76 27.50 15.91 -21.93
N PHE A 77 26.53 15.50 -22.76
CA PHE A 77 25.25 16.19 -22.91
C PHE A 77 24.47 16.20 -21.59
N ALA A 78 24.29 15.03 -20.97
CA ALA A 78 23.54 14.86 -19.74
C ALA A 78 24.17 15.62 -18.55
N LEU A 79 25.49 15.51 -18.34
CA LEU A 79 26.22 16.30 -17.34
C LEU A 79 26.16 17.81 -17.60
N LYS A 80 26.05 18.21 -18.87
CA LYS A 80 25.90 19.62 -19.25
C LYS A 80 24.53 20.19 -18.90
N GLN A 81 23.45 19.40 -18.93
CA GLN A 81 22.13 19.85 -18.48
C GLN A 81 22.18 20.34 -17.03
N TRP A 82 22.67 19.49 -16.13
CA TRP A 82 22.87 19.85 -14.71
C TRP A 82 23.89 20.99 -14.53
N SER A 83 24.99 20.99 -15.31
CA SER A 83 26.01 22.04 -15.21
C SER A 83 25.53 23.40 -15.71
N ASP A 84 24.58 23.47 -16.63
CA ASP A 84 24.11 24.73 -17.21
C ASP A 84 23.05 25.46 -16.36
N VAL A 85 22.47 24.79 -15.34
CA VAL A 85 21.44 25.39 -14.46
C VAL A 85 21.98 26.68 -13.80
N PRO A 86 21.49 27.88 -14.16
CA PRO A 86 22.14 29.13 -13.75
C PRO A 86 22.01 29.45 -12.26
N THR A 87 21.03 28.84 -11.60
CA THR A 87 20.76 28.97 -10.16
C THR A 87 21.61 28.01 -9.30
N SER A 88 22.40 27.12 -9.92
CA SER A 88 23.26 26.16 -9.24
C SER A 88 24.77 26.44 -9.40
N THR A 89 25.55 26.23 -8.33
CA THR A 89 27.02 26.25 -8.34
C THR A 89 27.64 24.94 -8.83
N TRP A 90 26.88 23.84 -8.88
CA TRP A 90 27.40 22.54 -9.29
C TRP A 90 27.79 22.54 -10.77
N LYS A 91 28.97 21.98 -11.10
CA LYS A 91 29.51 21.89 -12.46
C LYS A 91 30.34 20.61 -12.58
N ALA A 92 30.20 19.85 -13.65
CA ALA A 92 31.13 18.79 -14.02
C ALA A 92 32.05 19.22 -15.17
N VAL A 93 33.06 18.39 -15.47
CA VAL A 93 33.67 18.39 -16.80
C VAL A 93 32.61 17.93 -17.81
N THR A 94 32.37 18.72 -18.86
CA THR A 94 31.34 18.46 -19.89
C THR A 94 31.91 18.38 -21.31
N ASP A 95 33.24 18.30 -21.42
CA ASP A 95 33.97 18.16 -22.67
C ASP A 95 34.50 16.71 -22.74
N PRO A 96 34.00 15.86 -23.67
CA PRO A 96 34.44 14.48 -23.83
C PRO A 96 35.96 14.33 -23.95
N ALA A 97 36.65 15.29 -24.57
CA ALA A 97 38.10 15.24 -24.74
C ALA A 97 38.89 15.44 -23.43
N LYS A 98 38.20 15.79 -22.34
CA LYS A 98 38.75 15.95 -20.98
C LYS A 98 38.27 14.86 -20.01
N PHE A 99 37.47 13.90 -20.47
CA PHE A 99 37.15 12.72 -19.69
C PHE A 99 38.40 11.84 -19.56
N LYS A 100 38.66 11.37 -18.34
CA LYS A 100 39.68 10.34 -18.14
C LYS A 100 39.08 8.98 -18.45
N LYS A 101 39.83 8.11 -19.11
CA LYS A 101 39.36 6.74 -19.42
C LYS A 101 39.74 5.78 -18.29
N PHE A 102 38.94 4.73 -18.08
CA PHE A 102 39.27 3.67 -17.12
C PHE A 102 40.63 3.00 -17.39
N SER A 103 41.07 2.96 -18.67
CA SER A 103 42.42 2.53 -19.07
C SER A 103 43.56 3.43 -18.57
N GLN A 104 43.27 4.67 -18.16
CA GLN A 104 44.24 5.63 -17.59
C GLN A 104 44.28 5.56 -16.06
N LEU A 105 43.37 4.81 -15.42
CA LEU A 105 43.27 4.68 -13.96
C LEU A 105 44.01 3.44 -13.45
N ALA A 106 44.90 3.65 -12.50
CA ALA A 106 45.48 2.56 -11.72
C ALA A 106 44.37 1.86 -10.89
N GLY A 107 44.31 0.53 -10.97
CA GLY A 107 43.31 -0.31 -10.28
C GLY A 107 42.13 -0.74 -11.16
N VAL A 108 41.62 0.14 -12.03
CA VAL A 108 40.57 -0.20 -13.01
C VAL A 108 41.22 -0.83 -14.24
N GLY A 109 41.74 -0.02 -15.18
CA GLY A 109 42.57 -0.46 -16.30
C GLY A 109 41.86 -1.30 -17.38
N VAL A 110 40.57 -1.58 -17.25
CA VAL A 110 39.79 -2.49 -18.09
C VAL A 110 38.42 -1.91 -18.46
N ASP A 111 37.78 -2.55 -19.41
CA ASP A 111 36.36 -2.42 -19.76
C ASP A 111 35.49 -3.02 -18.65
N VAL A 112 34.45 -2.32 -18.18
CA VAL A 112 33.59 -2.76 -17.07
C VAL A 112 32.23 -3.19 -17.59
N LYS A 113 32.01 -4.51 -17.62
CA LYS A 113 30.94 -5.13 -18.40
C LYS A 113 30.27 -6.34 -17.76
N ASP A 114 30.71 -6.73 -16.57
CA ASP A 114 30.28 -7.93 -15.87
C ASP A 114 30.46 -7.74 -14.35
N GLY A 115 29.89 -8.66 -13.56
CA GLY A 115 29.93 -8.58 -12.10
C GLY A 115 31.34 -8.74 -11.48
N GLU A 116 32.34 -9.18 -12.25
CA GLU A 116 33.73 -9.28 -11.79
C GLU A 116 34.53 -8.00 -12.06
N THR A 117 34.39 -7.43 -13.25
CA THR A 117 35.01 -6.15 -13.61
C THR A 117 34.41 -4.98 -12.83
N ALA A 118 33.12 -5.01 -12.50
CA ALA A 118 32.44 -4.00 -11.68
C ALA A 118 33.11 -3.80 -10.30
N LYS A 119 33.63 -4.87 -9.68
CA LYS A 119 34.34 -4.85 -8.39
C LYS A 119 35.64 -4.00 -8.41
N ARG A 120 36.15 -3.64 -9.59
CA ARG A 120 37.30 -2.75 -9.77
C ARG A 120 36.94 -1.27 -9.65
N VAL A 121 35.66 -0.93 -9.77
CA VAL A 121 35.15 0.44 -9.59
C VAL A 121 34.45 0.54 -8.24
N TYR A 122 33.39 -0.26 -8.01
CA TYR A 122 32.59 -0.16 -6.79
C TYR A 122 33.34 -0.63 -5.53
N GLY A 123 33.18 0.10 -4.44
CA GLY A 123 33.85 -0.12 -3.15
C GLY A 123 35.32 0.30 -3.12
N GLN A 124 35.88 0.78 -4.24
CA GLN A 124 37.30 1.13 -4.35
C GLN A 124 37.54 2.61 -4.10
N ALA A 125 38.56 2.90 -3.27
CA ALA A 125 39.07 4.25 -3.02
C ALA A 125 39.95 4.71 -4.20
N LEU A 126 39.30 5.22 -5.25
CA LEU A 126 39.92 5.72 -6.48
C LEU A 126 40.10 7.25 -6.44
N GLU A 127 40.52 7.86 -7.55
CA GLU A 127 40.54 9.31 -7.70
C GLU A 127 39.13 9.91 -7.56
N GLY A 128 39.00 11.12 -7.03
CA GLY A 128 37.70 11.75 -6.83
C GLY A 128 37.03 12.18 -8.15
N GLY A 129 35.74 11.91 -8.27
CA GLY A 129 34.89 12.29 -9.42
C GLY A 129 33.74 11.32 -9.71
N ILE A 130 33.09 11.50 -10.86
CA ILE A 130 31.98 10.66 -11.33
C ILE A 130 32.52 9.58 -12.27
N TYR A 131 32.20 8.33 -11.96
CA TYR A 131 32.57 7.14 -12.73
C TYR A 131 31.37 6.67 -13.55
N VAL A 132 31.50 6.61 -14.88
CA VAL A 132 30.43 6.19 -15.79
C VAL A 132 30.80 4.87 -16.46
N ILE A 133 30.06 3.81 -16.10
CA ILE A 133 30.16 2.46 -16.63
C ILE A 133 29.14 2.32 -17.77
N TYR A 134 29.57 1.69 -18.88
CA TYR A 134 28.73 1.43 -20.03
C TYR A 134 28.43 -0.07 -20.10
N ASP A 135 27.38 -0.54 -19.40
CA ASP A 135 27.08 -1.97 -19.23
C ASP A 135 26.42 -2.54 -20.49
N GLN A 136 27.24 -3.04 -21.43
CA GLN A 136 26.83 -3.24 -22.82
C GLN A 136 25.74 -4.27 -23.03
N ARG A 137 25.48 -5.15 -22.04
CA ARG A 137 24.51 -6.24 -22.09
C ARG A 137 23.71 -6.40 -20.80
N GLY A 138 23.75 -5.40 -19.89
CA GLY A 138 23.05 -5.46 -18.61
C GLY A 138 23.65 -6.46 -17.62
N GLN A 139 24.89 -6.90 -17.83
CA GLN A 139 25.54 -7.92 -17.01
C GLN A 139 26.10 -7.34 -15.70
N VAL A 140 26.50 -6.06 -15.65
CA VAL A 140 26.82 -5.40 -14.36
C VAL A 140 25.55 -5.31 -13.52
N ILE A 141 24.41 -4.92 -14.11
CA ILE A 141 23.12 -4.83 -13.42
C ILE A 141 22.67 -6.21 -12.90
N GLU A 142 22.70 -7.23 -13.75
CA GLU A 142 22.25 -8.58 -13.40
C GLU A 142 23.21 -9.31 -12.42
N GLU A 143 24.52 -9.25 -12.65
CA GLU A 143 25.50 -10.05 -11.89
C GLU A 143 26.07 -9.34 -10.65
N TYR A 144 26.18 -7.99 -10.66
CA TYR A 144 26.74 -7.24 -9.53
C TYR A 144 25.66 -6.78 -8.55
N PHE A 145 24.54 -6.30 -9.08
CA PHE A 145 23.44 -5.76 -8.27
C PHE A 145 22.30 -6.75 -8.04
N GLY A 146 22.23 -7.84 -8.80
CA GLY A 146 21.25 -8.91 -8.60
C GLY A 146 19.81 -8.53 -8.97
N VAL A 147 19.65 -7.55 -9.87
CA VAL A 147 18.35 -7.04 -10.32
C VAL A 147 18.13 -7.31 -11.81
N PRO A 148 16.88 -7.46 -12.30
CA PRO A 148 16.62 -7.81 -13.69
C PRO A 148 17.03 -6.69 -14.66
N LYS A 149 17.92 -7.01 -15.61
CA LYS A 149 18.43 -6.08 -16.63
C LYS A 149 17.41 -5.61 -17.66
N ASP A 150 16.24 -6.25 -17.72
CA ASP A 150 15.08 -5.86 -18.51
C ASP A 150 14.15 -4.88 -17.76
N GLN A 151 14.35 -4.70 -16.45
CA GLN A 151 13.53 -3.84 -15.59
C GLN A 151 14.27 -2.58 -15.10
N VAL A 152 15.61 -2.60 -15.07
CA VAL A 152 16.43 -1.48 -14.57
C VAL A 152 17.22 -0.84 -15.72
N LEU A 153 16.99 0.45 -15.98
CA LEU A 153 17.57 1.20 -17.11
C LEU A 153 18.98 1.76 -16.80
N GLY A 154 19.25 2.01 -15.53
CA GLY A 154 20.48 2.56 -15.01
C GLY A 154 20.49 2.48 -13.49
N ILE A 155 21.67 2.68 -12.88
CA ILE A 155 21.83 2.84 -11.43
C ILE A 155 22.96 3.84 -11.18
N ALA A 156 22.71 4.88 -10.40
CA ALA A 156 23.73 5.80 -9.92
C ALA A 156 23.50 6.25 -8.48
N PHE A 157 24.60 6.53 -7.77
CA PHE A 157 24.57 7.10 -6.43
C PHE A 157 25.95 7.64 -6.02
N ALA A 158 25.98 8.53 -5.04
CA ALA A 158 27.21 8.90 -4.36
C ALA A 158 27.72 7.72 -3.50
N GLU A 159 28.95 7.29 -3.76
CA GLU A 159 29.53 6.04 -3.23
C GLU A 159 30.47 6.29 -2.05
N ILE A 160 31.18 7.43 -2.05
CA ILE A 160 32.14 7.78 -0.99
C ILE A 160 32.00 9.27 -0.67
N ALA A 161 31.85 9.55 0.63
CA ALA A 161 31.95 10.88 1.20
C ALA A 161 33.11 10.96 2.23
N GLU A 162 33.63 12.16 2.44
CA GLU A 162 34.64 12.50 3.43
C GLU A 162 34.03 13.42 4.49
N ASP A 163 34.42 13.22 5.74
CA ASP A 163 34.30 14.22 6.82
C ASP A 163 35.38 15.29 6.59
N ARG A 164 34.97 16.53 6.30
CA ARG A 164 35.90 17.66 6.08
C ARG A 164 35.85 18.78 7.11
N ASP A 165 34.80 18.86 7.92
CA ASP A 165 34.72 19.85 9.01
C ASP A 165 35.20 19.29 10.37
N GLY A 166 35.31 17.97 10.48
CA GLY A 166 35.84 17.24 11.64
C GLY A 166 34.78 16.89 12.69
N ASP A 167 33.48 16.95 12.37
CA ASP A 167 32.40 16.61 13.30
C ASP A 167 32.19 15.10 13.49
N GLY A 168 32.79 14.27 12.63
CA GLY A 168 32.71 12.80 12.65
C GLY A 168 31.68 12.19 11.68
N TYR A 169 30.93 13.00 10.93
CA TYR A 169 29.88 12.56 10.01
C TYR A 169 30.19 12.99 8.57
N PRO A 170 30.64 12.08 7.69
CA PRO A 170 31.00 12.42 6.32
C PRO A 170 29.90 13.16 5.54
N GLU A 171 30.22 14.36 5.07
CA GLU A 171 29.27 15.28 4.42
C GLU A 171 29.66 15.63 2.98
N THR A 172 30.96 15.59 2.65
CA THR A 172 31.44 15.97 1.32
C THR A 172 31.61 14.76 0.40
N ILE A 173 30.79 14.66 -0.64
CA ILE A 173 30.90 13.64 -1.69
C ILE A 173 32.23 13.82 -2.44
N VAL A 174 32.97 12.72 -2.59
CA VAL A 174 34.21 12.66 -3.39
C VAL A 174 34.15 11.68 -4.54
N LYS A 175 33.26 10.69 -4.50
CA LYS A 175 33.07 9.72 -5.57
C LYS A 175 31.60 9.38 -5.73
N ALA A 176 31.12 9.36 -6.96
CA ALA A 176 29.87 8.72 -7.35
C ALA A 176 30.14 7.78 -8.53
N THR A 177 29.33 6.74 -8.64
CA THR A 177 29.38 5.80 -9.76
C THR A 177 27.99 5.72 -10.38
N ALA A 178 27.94 5.67 -11.71
CA ALA A 178 26.75 5.54 -12.52
C ALA A 178 26.97 4.43 -13.55
N VAL A 179 26.05 3.46 -13.64
CA VAL A 179 26.02 2.45 -14.68
C VAL A 179 24.82 2.68 -15.60
N MET A 180 25.07 2.68 -16.90
CA MET A 180 24.05 2.86 -17.93
C MET A 180 23.81 1.53 -18.63
N ASN A 181 22.56 1.08 -18.68
CA ASN A 181 22.23 -0.22 -19.26
C ASN A 181 22.20 -0.16 -20.80
N GLY A 182 23.13 -0.86 -21.44
CA GLY A 182 23.15 -1.03 -22.90
C GLY A 182 22.07 -1.96 -23.44
N TYR A 183 21.55 -2.88 -22.60
CA TYR A 183 20.58 -3.90 -23.00
C TYR A 183 19.22 -3.31 -23.40
N VAL A 184 18.80 -2.22 -22.75
CA VAL A 184 17.48 -1.59 -22.93
C VAL A 184 17.42 -0.60 -24.09
N VAL A 185 18.55 -0.38 -24.78
CA VAL A 185 18.64 0.50 -25.95
C VAL A 185 18.10 -0.25 -27.18
N PRO A 186 17.04 0.24 -27.85
CA PRO A 186 16.60 -0.37 -29.12
C PRO A 186 17.72 -0.28 -30.16
N HIS A 187 18.31 -1.44 -30.52
CA HIS A 187 19.43 -1.51 -31.45
C HIS A 187 19.07 -2.11 -32.81
N GLU A 188 18.17 -3.09 -32.88
CA GLU A 188 17.84 -3.77 -34.15
C GLU A 188 17.03 -2.91 -35.13
N PRO A 189 17.14 -3.19 -36.45
CA PRO A 189 16.27 -2.56 -37.46
C PRO A 189 14.82 -2.99 -37.23
N LEU A 190 13.88 -2.17 -37.71
CA LEU A 190 12.47 -2.56 -37.74
C LEU A 190 12.28 -3.80 -38.63
N ASP A 191 11.72 -4.87 -38.05
CA ASP A 191 11.29 -6.05 -38.79
C ASP A 191 9.87 -5.79 -39.37
N PRO A 192 9.68 -5.86 -40.70
CA PRO A 192 8.36 -5.73 -41.31
C PRO A 192 7.33 -6.77 -40.83
N ASP A 193 7.79 -7.95 -40.37
CA ASP A 193 6.95 -9.01 -39.83
C ASP A 193 6.65 -8.83 -38.32
N GLN A 194 7.33 -7.87 -37.65
CA GLN A 194 7.06 -7.47 -36.25
C GLN A 194 6.86 -5.95 -36.11
N PRO A 195 5.72 -5.41 -36.59
CA PRO A 195 5.44 -3.96 -36.58
C PRO A 195 5.31 -3.33 -35.17
N TRP A 196 5.37 -4.14 -34.10
CA TRP A 196 5.40 -3.69 -32.71
C TRP A 196 6.82 -3.44 -32.16
N MET A 197 7.89 -3.75 -32.91
CA MET A 197 9.26 -3.49 -32.45
C MET A 197 9.55 -1.97 -32.37
N PRO A 198 10.22 -1.49 -31.30
CA PRO A 198 10.64 -0.10 -31.23
C PRO A 198 11.72 0.21 -32.29
N PRO A 199 11.70 1.38 -32.94
CA PRO A 199 12.72 1.77 -33.91
C PRO A 199 14.08 1.98 -33.22
N PRO A 200 15.22 1.74 -33.88
CA PRO A 200 16.53 1.86 -33.23
C PRO A 200 16.85 3.29 -32.75
N ASP A 201 17.50 3.44 -31.59
CA ASP A 201 17.99 4.73 -31.07
C ASP A 201 19.40 5.05 -31.60
N ILE A 202 19.49 5.31 -32.91
CA ILE A 202 20.76 5.45 -33.65
C ILE A 202 21.67 6.57 -33.09
N ASP A 203 21.07 7.64 -32.57
CA ASP A 203 21.81 8.78 -32.00
C ASP A 203 21.99 8.68 -30.48
N GLY A 204 21.38 7.70 -29.81
CA GLY A 204 21.31 7.62 -28.35
C GLY A 204 20.53 8.77 -27.69
N LYS A 205 19.57 9.35 -28.42
CA LYS A 205 18.80 10.54 -27.97
C LYS A 205 17.71 10.20 -26.96
N ARG A 206 17.22 8.96 -26.96
CA ARG A 206 16.14 8.50 -26.10
C ARG A 206 16.68 7.86 -24.83
N ILE A 207 17.82 7.17 -24.92
CA ILE A 207 18.58 6.72 -23.74
C ILE A 207 19.25 7.90 -22.98
N ALA A 208 19.44 9.06 -23.62
CA ALA A 208 19.95 10.27 -22.96
C ALA A 208 19.12 10.71 -21.74
N GLY A 209 17.80 10.42 -21.70
CA GLY A 209 16.97 10.63 -20.52
C GLY A 209 17.48 9.90 -19.29
N VAL A 210 17.80 8.61 -19.45
CA VAL A 210 18.38 7.76 -18.39
C VAL A 210 19.71 8.35 -17.92
N PHE A 211 20.61 8.73 -18.83
CA PHE A 211 21.89 9.34 -18.45
C PHE A 211 21.70 10.63 -17.63
N THR A 212 20.78 11.51 -18.03
CA THR A 212 20.50 12.77 -17.30
C THR A 212 19.90 12.49 -15.93
N HIS A 213 18.96 11.55 -15.84
CA HIS A 213 18.31 11.11 -14.60
C HIS A 213 19.32 10.50 -13.60
N GLU A 214 20.10 9.50 -14.03
CA GLU A 214 21.12 8.85 -13.20
C GLU A 214 22.18 9.84 -12.70
N PHE A 215 22.58 10.82 -13.53
CA PHE A 215 23.48 11.86 -13.03
C PHE A 215 22.84 12.77 -11.97
N GLY A 216 21.51 12.89 -11.92
CA GLY A 216 20.82 13.47 -10.77
C GLY A 216 21.14 12.73 -9.47
N HIS A 217 21.07 11.40 -9.47
CA HIS A 217 21.45 10.58 -8.30
C HIS A 217 22.95 10.67 -7.97
N ALA A 218 23.83 10.70 -8.97
CA ALA A 218 25.26 10.96 -8.76
C ALA A 218 25.54 12.36 -8.15
N ILE A 219 24.63 13.32 -8.34
CA ILE A 219 24.65 14.68 -7.77
C ILE A 219 24.02 14.73 -6.35
N ASN A 220 23.47 13.60 -5.88
CA ASN A 220 22.70 13.42 -4.64
C ASN A 220 21.26 13.97 -4.69
N LEU A 221 20.67 14.11 -5.87
CA LEU A 221 19.23 14.29 -6.02
C LEU A 221 18.54 12.94 -5.95
N SER A 222 17.33 12.92 -5.41
CA SER A 222 16.44 11.78 -5.57
C SER A 222 15.26 12.13 -6.48
N HIS A 223 14.38 11.17 -6.66
CA HIS A 223 13.19 11.30 -7.47
C HIS A 223 12.23 12.38 -6.96
N SER A 224 11.43 12.92 -7.88
CA SER A 224 10.32 13.83 -7.61
C SER A 224 9.05 13.37 -8.32
N GLN A 225 7.91 13.90 -7.90
CA GLN A 225 6.60 13.63 -8.51
C GLN A 225 5.87 14.96 -8.69
N VAL A 226 5.69 15.36 -9.96
CA VAL A 226 4.93 16.55 -10.34
C VAL A 226 3.95 16.22 -11.46
N ASN A 227 4.42 15.67 -12.57
CA ASN A 227 3.59 15.37 -13.75
C ASN A 227 3.75 13.93 -14.23
N GLY A 228 4.84 13.23 -13.87
CA GLY A 228 5.13 11.89 -14.37
C GLY A 228 4.04 10.86 -14.08
N THR A 229 3.38 10.93 -12.92
CA THR A 229 2.24 10.05 -12.57
C THR A 229 1.08 10.18 -13.56
N MET A 230 0.75 11.40 -13.99
CA MET A 230 -0.25 11.61 -15.04
C MET A 230 0.23 11.07 -16.39
N ALA A 231 1.51 11.20 -16.68
CA ALA A 231 2.09 10.81 -17.96
C ALA A 231 2.22 9.28 -18.13
N TYR A 232 2.52 8.54 -17.06
CA TYR A 232 2.77 7.11 -17.13
C TYR A 232 1.62 6.23 -16.64
N PHE A 233 0.85 6.65 -15.63
CA PHE A 233 -0.10 5.77 -14.95
C PHE A 233 -1.57 6.12 -15.13
N SER A 234 -1.89 7.35 -15.55
CA SER A 234 -3.29 7.79 -15.67
C SER A 234 -3.99 7.21 -16.90
N HIS A 235 -5.15 6.60 -16.70
CA HIS A 235 -5.97 5.91 -17.71
C HIS A 235 -7.47 6.09 -17.42
N PRO A 236 -8.31 6.52 -18.39
CA PRO A 236 -9.71 6.92 -18.16
C PRO A 236 -10.59 5.89 -17.45
N TYR A 237 -10.32 4.59 -17.62
CA TYR A 237 -11.21 3.51 -17.17
C TYR A 237 -10.81 2.85 -15.85
N TYR A 238 -9.57 3.05 -15.38
CA TYR A 238 -9.01 2.26 -14.25
C TYR A 238 -8.31 3.10 -13.19
N TYR A 239 -7.68 4.22 -13.56
CA TYR A 239 -6.94 5.06 -12.62
C TYR A 239 -6.77 6.47 -13.18
N GLU A 240 -7.53 7.45 -12.67
CA GLU A 240 -7.36 8.85 -13.09
C GLU A 240 -6.37 9.60 -12.18
N ALA A 241 -5.42 10.32 -12.78
CA ALA A 241 -4.58 11.28 -12.09
C ALA A 241 -4.85 12.72 -12.54
N PHE A 242 -4.55 13.68 -11.66
CA PHE A 242 -5.06 15.05 -11.73
C PHE A 242 -3.94 16.08 -11.55
N PRO A 243 -3.93 17.20 -12.29
CA PRO A 243 -2.98 18.30 -12.08
C PRO A 243 -3.41 19.19 -10.91
N GLY A 244 -3.71 18.57 -9.76
CA GLY A 244 -4.43 19.18 -8.64
C GLY A 244 -5.21 18.15 -7.83
N VAL A 245 -6.10 18.62 -6.96
CA VAL A 245 -6.94 17.76 -6.12
C VAL A 245 -8.00 17.02 -6.96
N PRO A 246 -8.17 15.69 -6.82
CA PRO A 246 -9.22 14.93 -7.49
C PRO A 246 -10.61 15.53 -7.30
N GLY A 247 -11.42 15.57 -8.36
CA GLY A 247 -12.77 16.15 -8.35
C GLY A 247 -12.82 17.68 -8.36
N CYS A 248 -11.70 18.38 -8.10
CA CYS A 248 -11.60 19.84 -8.17
C CYS A 248 -11.08 20.35 -9.53
N VAL A 249 -10.36 19.50 -10.26
CA VAL A 249 -9.85 19.73 -11.63
C VAL A 249 -10.14 18.50 -12.51
N PRO A 250 -10.24 18.64 -13.84
CA PRO A 250 -10.35 17.48 -14.73
C PRO A 250 -9.04 16.68 -14.76
N ALA A 251 -9.14 15.37 -14.94
CA ALA A 251 -8.01 14.47 -15.10
C ALA A 251 -7.15 14.82 -16.34
N LEU A 252 -5.91 14.32 -16.32
CA LEU A 252 -5.05 14.20 -17.50
C LEU A 252 -4.58 12.76 -17.60
N HIS A 253 -4.62 12.18 -18.80
CA HIS A 253 -4.28 10.77 -19.03
C HIS A 253 -2.88 10.61 -19.64
N SER A 254 -2.40 9.37 -19.65
CA SER A 254 -1.07 9.00 -20.14
C SER A 254 -0.81 9.54 -21.54
N TRP A 255 0.43 9.93 -21.81
CA TRP A 255 0.83 10.34 -23.16
C TRP A 255 0.77 9.18 -24.17
N ARG A 256 0.75 7.93 -23.69
CA ARG A 256 0.66 6.69 -24.48
C ARG A 256 -0.75 6.09 -24.57
N ASP A 257 -1.72 6.68 -23.87
CA ASP A 257 -3.11 6.25 -23.89
C ASP A 257 -3.62 6.15 -25.34
N ASP A 258 -4.43 5.16 -25.68
CA ASP A 258 -4.87 4.91 -27.06
C ASP A 258 -6.23 5.54 -27.39
N ASP A 259 -7.03 5.94 -26.40
CA ASP A 259 -8.34 6.58 -26.60
C ASP A 259 -8.15 7.96 -27.27
N PRO A 260 -8.69 8.20 -28.48
CA PRO A 260 -8.56 9.49 -29.16
C PRO A 260 -9.34 10.64 -28.47
N ALA A 261 -10.26 10.33 -27.57
CA ALA A 261 -11.02 11.31 -26.78
C ALA A 261 -10.32 11.67 -25.45
N ALA A 262 -9.39 10.85 -24.95
CA ALA A 262 -8.67 11.10 -23.71
C ALA A 262 -7.83 12.39 -23.81
N LYS A 263 -7.91 13.22 -22.77
CA LYS A 263 -7.11 14.45 -22.64
C LYS A 263 -5.71 14.11 -22.11
N LYS A 264 -4.79 13.81 -23.03
CA LYS A 264 -3.44 13.35 -22.73
C LYS A 264 -2.51 14.49 -22.31
N ILE A 265 -1.57 14.20 -21.41
CA ILE A 265 -0.46 15.12 -21.10
C ILE A 265 0.64 15.00 -22.17
N ASP A 266 1.30 16.12 -22.49
CA ASP A 266 2.46 16.15 -23.40
C ASP A 266 3.72 15.72 -22.63
N PRO A 267 4.49 14.70 -23.09
CA PRO A 267 5.61 14.15 -22.33
C PRO A 267 6.72 15.16 -22.01
N LYS A 268 6.79 16.31 -22.70
CA LYS A 268 7.66 17.44 -22.35
C LYS A 268 7.44 18.02 -20.95
N TYR A 269 6.33 17.72 -20.30
CA TYR A 269 6.03 18.19 -18.94
C TYR A 269 6.54 17.24 -17.84
N ILE A 270 7.07 16.07 -18.20
CA ILE A 270 7.62 15.10 -17.25
C ILE A 270 8.95 15.64 -16.69
N GLU A 271 9.08 15.57 -15.37
CA GLU A 271 10.28 15.85 -14.60
C GLU A 271 11.41 14.84 -14.90
N THR A 272 12.64 15.33 -15.10
CA THR A 272 13.81 14.47 -15.35
C THR A 272 13.96 13.46 -14.22
N MET A 273 13.76 13.88 -12.98
CA MET A 273 13.82 13.01 -11.80
C MET A 273 12.56 12.15 -11.56
N PHE A 274 11.63 12.01 -12.51
CA PHE A 274 10.54 11.03 -12.35
C PHE A 274 11.10 9.59 -12.45
N PRO A 275 10.76 8.65 -11.55
CA PRO A 275 11.33 7.29 -11.49
C PRO A 275 11.18 6.42 -12.74
N PHE A 276 10.29 6.78 -13.66
CA PHE A 276 9.97 5.99 -14.83
C PHE A 276 10.37 6.74 -16.10
N ILE A 277 11.07 6.03 -16.98
CA ILE A 277 11.56 6.53 -18.26
C ILE A 277 11.21 5.49 -19.34
N ASP A 278 10.56 5.90 -20.41
CA ASP A 278 10.38 5.07 -21.61
C ASP A 278 11.31 5.57 -22.72
N PRO A 279 12.49 4.94 -22.93
CA PRO A 279 13.41 5.26 -24.04
C PRO A 279 13.02 4.56 -25.37
N THR A 280 11.94 3.78 -25.40
CA THR A 280 11.70 2.77 -26.44
C THR A 280 10.78 3.24 -27.56
N PHE A 281 9.58 3.75 -27.26
CA PHE A 281 8.53 4.04 -28.26
C PHE A 281 8.36 5.55 -28.54
N PRO A 282 8.79 6.07 -29.71
CA PRO A 282 8.56 7.45 -30.10
C PRO A 282 7.18 7.71 -30.75
N ASP A 283 6.71 8.96 -30.62
CA ASP A 283 5.61 9.55 -31.39
C ASP A 283 5.97 9.67 -32.88
N ALA A 284 4.99 10.05 -33.70
CA ALA A 284 5.17 10.23 -35.15
C ALA A 284 6.20 11.33 -35.55
N ASN A 285 6.68 12.14 -34.60
CA ASN A 285 7.71 13.16 -34.78
C ASN A 285 9.08 12.70 -34.22
N GLY A 286 9.19 11.47 -33.71
CA GLY A 286 10.41 10.93 -33.12
C GLY A 286 10.61 11.25 -31.63
N ARG A 287 9.63 11.86 -30.95
CA ARG A 287 9.72 12.25 -29.53
C ARG A 287 9.12 11.18 -28.62
N ASN A 288 9.76 10.90 -27.50
CA ASN A 288 9.23 10.04 -26.44
C ASN A 288 9.57 10.65 -25.07
N ALA A 289 9.01 10.08 -24.00
CA ALA A 289 9.32 10.52 -22.66
C ALA A 289 10.83 10.43 -22.32
N GLY A 290 11.55 9.40 -22.78
CA GLY A 290 13.02 9.33 -22.62
C GLY A 290 13.80 10.46 -23.28
N TYR A 291 13.35 10.98 -24.42
CA TYR A 291 13.93 12.19 -25.02
C TYR A 291 13.58 13.46 -24.22
N GLU A 292 12.32 13.60 -23.82
CA GLU A 292 11.82 14.79 -23.12
C GLU A 292 12.35 14.91 -21.68
N GLN A 293 12.60 13.78 -20.99
CA GLN A 293 13.25 13.72 -19.67
C GLN A 293 14.77 13.96 -19.74
N SER A 294 15.36 14.12 -20.93
CA SER A 294 16.81 14.32 -21.10
C SER A 294 17.30 15.74 -20.84
N THR A 295 16.43 16.70 -20.50
CA THR A 295 16.77 18.12 -20.29
C THR A 295 16.36 18.66 -18.91
N VAL A 296 17.27 19.37 -18.25
CA VAL A 296 17.05 19.96 -16.91
C VAL A 296 16.48 21.37 -17.06
N ASP A 297 15.26 21.45 -17.58
CA ASP A 297 14.56 22.70 -17.87
C ASP A 297 13.11 22.76 -17.35
N ARG A 298 12.66 21.73 -16.60
CA ARG A 298 11.46 21.82 -15.76
C ARG A 298 11.76 22.63 -14.50
N SER A 299 10.75 23.30 -13.97
CA SER A 299 10.90 24.17 -12.79
C SER A 299 11.30 23.38 -11.52
N ASP A 300 10.88 22.12 -11.43
CA ASP A 300 11.17 21.17 -10.35
C ASP A 300 12.63 20.68 -10.36
N ASP A 301 13.12 20.13 -11.47
CA ASP A 301 14.51 19.66 -11.60
C ASP A 301 15.51 20.81 -11.34
N MET A 302 15.20 22.02 -11.84
CA MET A 302 15.97 23.23 -11.53
C MET A 302 15.95 23.59 -10.04
N ALA A 303 14.84 23.36 -9.33
CA ALA A 303 14.73 23.62 -7.90
C ALA A 303 15.60 22.64 -7.10
N GLY A 304 15.50 21.34 -7.39
CA GLY A 304 16.26 20.29 -6.71
C GLY A 304 17.77 20.54 -6.71
N ILE A 305 18.38 20.72 -7.88
CA ILE A 305 19.84 20.98 -7.95
C ILE A 305 20.23 22.33 -7.33
N SER A 306 19.35 23.34 -7.40
CA SER A 306 19.64 24.66 -6.82
C SER A 306 19.45 24.70 -5.29
N ASP A 307 18.66 23.79 -4.72
CA ASP A 307 18.50 23.65 -3.28
C ASP A 307 19.68 22.93 -2.62
N LEU A 308 20.29 21.95 -3.32
CA LEU A 308 21.54 21.32 -2.89
C LEU A 308 22.77 22.23 -3.09
N TYR A 309 22.86 22.91 -4.25
CA TYR A 309 24.04 23.67 -4.66
C TYR A 309 23.69 25.13 -5.00
N PRO A 310 23.15 25.93 -4.05
CA PRO A 310 22.60 27.24 -4.34
C PRO A 310 23.63 28.27 -4.80
N SER A 311 23.38 28.91 -5.95
CA SER A 311 24.12 30.12 -6.34
C SER A 311 23.85 31.27 -5.36
N ALA A 312 24.80 32.20 -5.23
CA ALA A 312 24.71 33.34 -4.32
C ALA A 312 23.54 34.32 -4.58
N THR A 313 22.81 34.13 -5.69
CA THR A 313 21.63 34.91 -6.08
C THR A 313 20.32 34.11 -6.02
N TYR A 314 20.34 32.77 -6.07
CA TYR A 314 19.13 31.94 -6.17
C TYR A 314 18.05 32.27 -5.14
N LEU A 315 18.36 32.15 -3.85
CA LEU A 315 17.41 32.47 -2.76
C LEU A 315 17.05 33.97 -2.67
N LYS A 316 17.78 34.87 -3.36
CA LYS A 316 17.49 36.31 -3.40
C LYS A 316 16.60 36.70 -4.58
N THR A 317 16.56 35.89 -5.64
CA THR A 317 15.84 36.17 -6.90
C THR A 317 14.62 35.29 -7.10
N ARG A 318 14.43 34.25 -6.29
CA ARG A 318 13.26 33.37 -6.27
C ARG A 318 12.42 33.60 -5.02
N GLY A 319 11.14 33.24 -5.11
CA GLY A 319 10.28 33.08 -3.94
C GLY A 319 10.30 31.66 -3.41
N SER A 320 9.74 31.47 -2.22
CA SER A 320 9.59 30.16 -1.59
C SER A 320 8.29 30.07 -0.81
N VAL A 321 7.80 28.86 -0.59
CA VAL A 321 6.77 28.55 0.40
C VAL A 321 7.34 27.49 1.35
N ALA A 322 7.05 27.61 2.64
CA ALA A 322 7.40 26.59 3.63
C ALA A 322 6.27 26.44 4.66
N GLY A 323 6.20 25.28 5.29
CA GLY A 323 5.22 25.03 6.34
C GLY A 323 5.38 23.67 6.97
N THR A 324 4.29 23.18 7.54
CA THR A 324 4.21 21.84 8.14
C THR A 324 2.83 21.26 7.86
N LEU A 325 2.79 20.02 7.39
CA LEU A 325 1.58 19.20 7.35
C LEU A 325 1.37 18.59 8.73
N PHE A 326 0.18 18.79 9.29
CA PHE A 326 -0.25 18.22 10.56
C PHE A 326 -1.42 17.26 10.35
N LEU A 327 -1.51 16.26 11.23
CA LEU A 327 -2.74 15.51 11.46
C LEU A 327 -3.87 16.45 11.91
N LYS A 328 -5.11 15.97 11.82
CA LYS A 328 -6.30 16.73 12.22
C LYS A 328 -6.22 17.31 13.64
N ASP A 329 -5.46 16.70 14.55
CA ASP A 329 -5.23 17.22 15.91
C ASP A 329 -4.65 18.66 15.94
N GLY A 330 -4.01 19.09 14.84
CA GLY A 330 -3.39 20.40 14.66
C GLY A 330 -2.03 20.54 15.35
N ARG A 331 -1.38 19.42 15.72
CA ARG A 331 -0.16 19.39 16.54
C ARG A 331 0.84 18.33 16.10
N THR A 332 0.39 17.15 15.69
CA THR A 332 1.25 16.03 15.29
C THR A 332 1.67 16.19 13.83
N PRO A 333 2.96 16.37 13.53
CA PRO A 333 3.43 16.51 12.15
C PRO A 333 3.31 15.19 11.38
N TYR A 334 3.05 15.25 10.08
CA TYR A 334 2.91 14.06 9.23
C TYR A 334 3.83 14.10 8.00
N GLY A 335 4.80 13.19 7.97
CA GLY A 335 5.78 13.04 6.89
C GLY A 335 5.32 12.04 5.82
N GLY A 336 5.97 12.07 4.66
CA GLY A 336 5.76 11.11 3.57
C GLY A 336 4.71 11.50 2.53
N ILE A 337 4.22 12.75 2.53
CA ILE A 337 3.20 13.24 1.60
C ILE A 337 3.80 14.19 0.57
N ASN A 338 3.42 14.06 -0.70
CA ASN A 338 3.83 14.99 -1.75
C ASN A 338 3.05 16.31 -1.64
N ILE A 339 3.76 17.44 -1.72
CA ILE A 339 3.17 18.76 -1.66
C ILE A 339 3.60 19.52 -2.92
N VAL A 340 2.65 19.82 -3.79
CA VAL A 340 2.93 20.39 -5.12
C VAL A 340 2.43 21.83 -5.18
N ALA A 341 3.32 22.77 -5.51
CA ALA A 341 2.97 24.14 -5.86
C ALA A 341 2.85 24.26 -7.39
N ARG A 342 1.64 24.55 -7.91
CA ARG A 342 1.39 24.78 -9.34
C ARG A 342 1.09 26.25 -9.61
N ASN A 343 1.74 26.84 -10.61
CA ASN A 343 1.41 28.19 -11.07
C ASN A 343 0.03 28.21 -11.72
N VAL A 344 -0.83 29.12 -11.29
CA VAL A 344 -2.19 29.31 -11.82
C VAL A 344 -2.19 29.66 -13.32
N ALA A 345 -1.14 30.31 -13.82
CA ALA A 345 -1.00 30.71 -15.23
C ALA A 345 -0.28 29.66 -16.11
N ASP A 346 0.45 28.71 -15.51
CA ASP A 346 1.20 27.66 -16.21
C ASP A 346 1.28 26.39 -15.33
N PRO A 347 0.16 25.67 -15.13
CA PRO A 347 0.05 24.61 -14.12
C PRO A 347 0.83 23.33 -14.42
N LEU A 348 1.41 23.21 -15.62
CA LEU A 348 2.22 22.07 -16.06
C LEU A 348 3.70 22.43 -16.28
N GLY A 349 4.02 23.62 -16.83
CA GLY A 349 5.41 24.06 -17.05
C GLY A 349 6.06 24.75 -15.83
N ASP A 350 5.24 25.21 -14.89
CA ASP A 350 5.67 25.93 -13.68
C ASP A 350 5.02 25.32 -12.44
N ALA A 351 5.40 24.06 -12.21
CA ALA A 351 5.02 23.27 -11.07
C ALA A 351 6.29 22.70 -10.41
N ILE A 352 6.31 22.67 -9.07
CA ILE A 352 7.43 22.22 -8.24
C ILE A 352 6.85 21.49 -7.03
N SER A 353 7.45 20.37 -6.66
CA SER A 353 7.09 19.54 -5.50
C SER A 353 8.12 19.60 -4.38
N ALA A 354 7.68 19.28 -3.17
CA ALA A 354 8.53 18.88 -2.05
C ALA A 354 7.73 17.90 -1.18
N MET A 355 8.42 16.98 -0.51
CA MET A 355 7.75 16.05 0.40
C MET A 355 7.72 16.59 1.83
N SER A 356 6.67 16.28 2.59
CA SER A 356 6.72 16.48 4.03
C SER A 356 7.74 15.54 4.69
N GLY A 357 8.69 16.09 5.44
CA GLY A 357 9.77 15.35 6.09
C GLY A 357 11.06 15.20 5.28
N ASP A 358 11.12 15.76 4.06
CA ASP A 358 12.25 15.72 3.12
C ASP A 358 13.64 15.87 3.75
N LYS A 359 13.77 16.80 4.72
CA LYS A 359 15.04 17.15 5.37
C LYS A 359 15.52 16.18 6.43
N THR A 360 14.67 15.29 6.91
CA THR A 360 15.03 14.28 7.90
C THR A 360 14.87 12.86 7.39
N GLN A 361 14.25 12.65 6.22
CA GLN A 361 13.98 11.32 5.66
C GLN A 361 13.17 10.41 6.61
N GLY A 362 12.43 10.99 7.56
CA GLY A 362 11.75 10.25 8.64
C GLY A 362 12.69 9.73 9.74
N LEU A 363 14.00 9.97 9.66
CA LEU A 363 15.01 9.49 10.60
C LEU A 363 14.97 10.22 11.96
N VAL A 364 14.26 11.36 12.07
CA VAL A 364 14.22 12.21 13.28
C VAL A 364 12.78 12.51 13.71
N GLY A 365 12.06 11.47 14.13
CA GLY A 365 10.69 11.56 14.63
C GLY A 365 9.66 11.93 13.57
N PRO A 366 8.39 12.22 13.97
CA PRO A 366 7.37 12.69 13.04
C PRO A 366 7.74 14.07 12.51
N ASP A 367 8.09 14.15 11.22
CA ASP A 367 8.47 15.39 10.54
C ASP A 367 7.53 15.66 9.37
N GLY A 368 6.62 16.62 9.55
CA GLY A 368 5.72 17.09 8.51
C GLY A 368 6.19 18.36 7.80
N ARG A 369 7.40 18.85 8.10
CA ARG A 369 7.91 20.11 7.53
C ARG A 369 8.19 19.94 6.04
N PHE A 370 7.92 20.96 5.27
CA PHE A 370 8.26 21.00 3.84
C PHE A 370 8.74 22.39 3.43
N ARG A 371 9.46 22.48 2.31
CA ARG A 371 9.85 23.75 1.70
C ARG A 371 9.98 23.64 0.19
N ILE A 372 9.18 24.43 -0.51
CA ILE A 372 9.24 24.58 -1.97
C ILE A 372 9.97 25.89 -2.30
N ASN A 373 11.05 25.80 -3.07
CA ASN A 373 11.85 26.95 -3.53
C ASN A 373 11.58 27.23 -5.02
N ASN A 374 12.49 27.95 -5.70
CA ASN A 374 12.45 28.30 -7.13
C ASN A 374 11.20 29.02 -7.70
N LEU A 375 10.22 29.40 -6.86
CA LEU A 375 8.98 30.05 -7.31
C LEU A 375 9.29 31.37 -8.04
N LYS A 376 8.66 31.59 -9.20
CA LYS A 376 8.88 32.78 -10.05
C LYS A 376 8.21 34.02 -9.42
N PRO A 377 8.97 35.07 -9.05
CA PRO A 377 8.38 36.25 -8.42
C PRO A 377 7.28 36.91 -9.27
N GLY A 378 6.21 37.37 -8.62
CA GLY A 378 5.03 37.96 -9.26
C GLY A 378 4.03 36.94 -9.82
N GLN A 379 4.39 35.65 -9.93
CA GLN A 379 3.45 34.58 -10.26
C GLN A 379 2.64 34.15 -9.04
N LYS A 380 1.52 33.47 -9.30
CA LYS A 380 0.59 32.97 -8.28
C LYS A 380 0.56 31.46 -8.30
N TYR A 381 0.79 30.84 -7.15
CA TYR A 381 0.82 29.39 -7.00
C TYR A 381 -0.31 28.91 -6.08
N VAL A 382 -0.96 27.81 -6.44
CA VAL A 382 -1.80 27.02 -5.52
C VAL A 382 -0.99 25.83 -5.05
N LEU A 383 -1.15 25.46 -3.78
CA LEU A 383 -0.51 24.28 -3.18
C LEU A 383 -1.57 23.22 -2.91
N TYR A 384 -1.23 21.95 -3.08
CA TYR A 384 -2.12 20.84 -2.71
C TYR A 384 -1.33 19.59 -2.26
N LEU A 385 -2.03 18.71 -1.55
CA LEU A 385 -1.52 17.41 -1.09
C LEU A 385 -1.78 16.31 -2.13
N GLU A 386 -0.82 15.42 -2.32
CA GLU A 386 -0.87 14.32 -3.28
C GLU A 386 -0.20 13.06 -2.71
N GLU A 387 -0.70 11.87 -3.06
CA GLU A 387 0.00 10.62 -2.75
C GLU A 387 1.08 10.33 -3.78
N ILE A 388 2.10 9.61 -3.34
CA ILE A 388 3.12 9.08 -4.24
C ILE A 388 2.74 7.66 -4.62
N VAL A 389 2.66 7.45 -5.94
CA VAL A 389 1.98 6.28 -6.52
C VAL A 389 2.95 5.13 -6.72
N ALA A 390 4.17 5.41 -7.20
CA ALA A 390 5.20 4.42 -7.47
C ALA A 390 6.61 5.05 -7.54
N GLY A 391 7.63 4.22 -7.32
CA GLY A 391 9.07 4.57 -7.40
C GLY A 391 9.82 4.46 -6.04
N GLY A 392 11.16 4.38 -6.07
CA GLY A 392 12.07 4.55 -4.91
C GLY A 392 12.63 5.98 -4.80
N TYR A 393 13.24 6.49 -3.71
CA TYR A 393 13.32 7.96 -3.47
C TYR A 393 14.21 8.39 -2.21
N PRO A 394 13.97 9.47 -1.37
CA PRO A 394 14.52 9.73 0.01
C PRO A 394 13.65 9.82 1.34
N THR A 395 12.37 10.31 1.46
CA THR A 395 11.51 10.15 2.72
C THR A 395 10.31 9.19 2.57
N THR A 396 10.12 8.13 3.40
CA THR A 396 9.14 7.04 3.14
C THR A 396 7.71 7.53 2.82
N PRO A 397 7.06 7.15 1.70
CA PRO A 397 5.72 7.57 1.34
C PRO A 397 4.75 7.00 2.34
N THR A 398 3.83 7.86 2.71
CA THR A 398 2.69 7.50 3.53
C THR A 398 1.43 7.65 2.69
N ALA A 399 0.40 6.87 3.01
CA ALA A 399 -0.91 7.13 2.47
C ALA A 399 -1.45 8.45 3.04
N LEU A 400 -2.26 9.18 2.28
CA LEU A 400 -3.06 10.26 2.84
C LEU A 400 -4.02 9.65 3.86
N VAL A 401 -3.88 10.07 5.11
CA VAL A 401 -4.77 9.70 6.22
C VAL A 401 -6.06 10.53 6.24
N SER A 402 -6.26 11.39 5.24
CA SER A 402 -7.50 12.10 4.94
C SER A 402 -7.66 12.37 3.45
N GLU A 403 -8.66 13.16 3.05
CA GLU A 403 -8.81 13.61 1.67
C GLU A 403 -7.63 14.49 1.23
N ALA A 404 -7.32 14.45 -0.07
CA ALA A 404 -6.39 15.39 -0.68
C ALA A 404 -7.04 16.77 -0.72
N GLU A 405 -6.29 17.83 -0.44
CA GLU A 405 -6.82 19.19 -0.35
C GLU A 405 -5.88 20.27 -0.89
N TYR A 406 -6.47 21.38 -1.33
CA TYR A 406 -5.77 22.61 -1.65
C TYR A 406 -5.56 23.44 -0.38
N TRP A 407 -4.35 23.99 -0.25
CA TRP A 407 -4.08 24.98 0.78
C TRP A 407 -4.94 26.23 0.58
N ASN A 408 -5.47 26.78 1.67
CA ASN A 408 -6.13 28.08 1.66
C ASN A 408 -5.88 28.97 2.89
N SER A 409 -6.25 30.25 2.77
CA SER A 409 -6.04 31.24 3.82
C SER A 409 -6.87 31.03 5.09
N ASN A 410 -7.77 30.05 5.11
CA ASN A 410 -8.60 29.65 6.24
C ASN A 410 -8.26 28.23 6.74
N GLU A 411 -7.02 27.76 6.46
CA GLU A 411 -6.58 26.38 6.72
C GLU A 411 -6.87 25.90 8.15
N GLN A 412 -7.60 24.80 8.26
CA GLN A 412 -7.93 24.11 9.52
C GLN A 412 -8.52 22.73 9.26
N SER A 413 -8.44 21.82 10.23
CA SER A 413 -8.98 20.47 10.09
C SER A 413 -10.52 20.35 10.04
N ASN A 414 -11.29 21.44 9.95
CA ASN A 414 -12.77 21.36 9.99
C ASN A 414 -13.34 21.29 8.56
N ALA A 415 -13.69 20.08 8.11
CA ALA A 415 -14.10 19.77 6.74
C ALA A 415 -15.42 20.42 6.24
N ALA A 416 -16.12 21.21 7.06
CA ALA A 416 -17.23 22.06 6.59
C ALA A 416 -16.77 23.49 6.22
N ASN A 417 -15.78 24.00 6.96
CA ASN A 417 -15.24 25.37 6.88
C ASN A 417 -13.98 25.46 6.03
N ASP A 418 -13.18 24.39 6.07
CA ASP A 418 -12.13 24.08 5.13
C ASP A 418 -12.64 22.98 4.21
N ARG A 419 -12.42 23.08 2.90
CA ARG A 419 -12.95 22.10 1.94
C ARG A 419 -11.90 21.84 0.89
N ALA A 420 -11.67 20.57 0.57
CA ALA A 420 -10.67 20.08 -0.38
C ALA A 420 -10.46 20.96 -1.65
N CYS A 421 -11.53 21.44 -2.29
CA CYS A 421 -11.45 22.27 -3.50
C CYS A 421 -11.27 23.79 -3.28
N THR A 422 -11.16 24.26 -2.04
CA THR A 422 -10.96 25.67 -1.72
C THR A 422 -9.48 26.00 -1.78
N ALA A 423 -9.05 26.78 -2.78
CA ALA A 423 -7.65 27.16 -2.93
C ALA A 423 -7.45 28.66 -2.69
N SER A 424 -6.39 29.04 -1.97
CA SER A 424 -5.90 30.43 -1.96
C SER A 424 -4.54 30.53 -2.64
N ALA A 425 -4.47 31.32 -3.71
CA ALA A 425 -3.24 31.46 -4.47
C ALA A 425 -2.22 32.36 -3.76
N ILE A 426 -1.02 31.81 -3.49
CA ILE A 426 0.11 32.53 -2.90
C ILE A 426 0.86 33.26 -4.01
N THR A 427 1.04 34.58 -3.86
CA THR A 427 1.92 35.35 -4.77
C THR A 427 3.37 35.21 -4.32
N ALA A 428 4.22 34.72 -5.21
CA ALA A 428 5.65 34.55 -4.94
C ALA A 428 6.39 35.90 -5.00
N GLU A 429 7.35 36.10 -4.09
CA GLU A 429 8.13 37.33 -3.96
C GLU A 429 9.62 37.00 -3.84
N ALA A 430 10.48 37.74 -4.54
CA ALA A 430 11.92 37.48 -4.56
C ALA A 430 12.54 37.67 -3.17
N GLY A 431 13.28 36.67 -2.67
CA GLY A 431 13.90 36.72 -1.35
C GLY A 431 12.95 36.42 -0.18
N VAL A 432 11.68 36.12 -0.44
CA VAL A 432 10.65 35.95 0.58
C VAL A 432 10.18 34.50 0.63
N THR A 433 10.17 33.93 1.84
CA THR A 433 9.44 32.69 2.13
C THR A 433 8.07 33.05 2.65
N LYS A 434 7.01 32.58 1.99
CA LYS A 434 5.64 32.62 2.51
C LYS A 434 5.38 31.37 3.36
N THR A 435 4.46 31.47 4.31
CA THR A 435 4.08 30.33 5.17
C THR A 435 2.77 29.72 4.70
N ALA A 436 2.73 28.40 4.55
CA ALA A 436 1.52 27.63 4.27
C ALA A 436 1.59 26.31 5.07
N ASN A 437 0.94 26.25 6.23
CA ASN A 437 0.77 24.98 6.94
C ASN A 437 -0.46 24.27 6.37
N PHE A 438 -0.44 22.94 6.40
CA PHE A 438 -1.60 22.11 6.09
C PHE A 438 -2.14 21.43 7.34
N TYR A 439 -3.46 21.25 7.43
CA TYR A 439 -4.13 20.58 8.55
C TYR A 439 -5.13 19.58 8.02
N PHE A 440 -4.77 18.29 7.99
CA PHE A 440 -5.64 17.26 7.43
C PHE A 440 -7.08 17.39 7.91
N ASN A 441 -7.99 17.52 6.95
CA ASN A 441 -9.41 17.63 7.23
C ASN A 441 -9.92 16.43 8.05
N GLY A 442 -10.74 16.70 9.07
CA GLY A 442 -11.22 15.69 10.01
C GLY A 442 -11.70 16.27 11.34
N TYR A 443 -12.89 15.86 11.79
CA TYR A 443 -13.50 16.34 13.02
C TYR A 443 -12.80 15.78 14.28
N LYS A 444 -12.83 16.55 15.38
CA LYS A 444 -12.29 16.18 16.70
C LYS A 444 -13.37 15.70 17.68
N ASP A 445 -14.61 15.72 17.23
CA ASP A 445 -15.86 15.39 17.92
C ASP A 445 -16.64 14.37 17.08
N GLY A 446 -17.61 13.67 17.70
CA GLY A 446 -18.29 12.55 17.05
C GLY A 446 -17.33 11.42 16.68
N VAL A 447 -17.61 10.76 15.56
CA VAL A 447 -16.87 9.59 15.07
C VAL A 447 -15.39 9.92 14.82
N GLN A 448 -14.49 9.13 15.40
CA GLN A 448 -13.04 9.26 15.17
C GLN A 448 -12.54 8.07 14.36
N TYR A 449 -11.90 8.34 13.23
CA TYR A 449 -11.23 7.33 12.40
C TYR A 449 -9.71 7.49 12.52
N THR A 450 -9.02 6.36 12.69
CA THR A 450 -7.57 6.30 12.92
C THR A 450 -6.97 5.17 12.06
N PRO A 451 -6.17 5.48 11.03
CA PRO A 451 -5.27 4.50 10.41
C PRO A 451 -4.27 3.97 11.44
N ILE A 452 -4.11 2.65 11.52
CA ILE A 452 -3.29 2.01 12.57
C ILE A 452 -1.90 1.60 12.05
N VAL A 453 -1.86 0.67 11.11
CA VAL A 453 -0.62 0.03 10.62
C VAL A 453 -0.75 -0.37 9.16
N TYR A 454 0.41 -0.54 8.53
CA TYR A 454 0.56 -1.24 7.26
C TYR A 454 0.43 -2.76 7.48
N GLY A 455 -0.81 -3.27 7.57
CA GLY A 455 -1.14 -4.67 7.89
C GLY A 455 -2.64 -4.94 7.89
N PHE A 456 -3.05 -6.17 8.20
CA PHE A 456 -4.47 -6.56 8.29
C PHE A 456 -4.87 -6.96 9.72
N LEU A 457 -5.85 -6.28 10.30
CA LEU A 457 -6.49 -6.60 11.58
C LEU A 457 -7.77 -7.40 11.36
N GLY A 458 -7.83 -8.61 11.92
CA GLY A 458 -8.93 -9.55 11.71
C GLY A 458 -9.86 -9.76 12.91
N SER A 459 -9.47 -9.34 14.13
CA SER A 459 -10.24 -9.61 15.35
C SER A 459 -9.96 -8.60 16.46
N MET A 460 -10.98 -8.12 17.16
CA MET A 460 -10.89 -7.14 18.25
C MET A 460 -11.21 -7.78 19.62
N SER A 461 -10.52 -7.34 20.67
CA SER A 461 -10.94 -7.61 22.04
C SER A 461 -12.28 -6.92 22.32
N LYS A 462 -13.10 -7.52 23.18
CA LYS A 462 -14.49 -7.05 23.36
C LYS A 462 -14.62 -5.85 24.31
N ASP A 463 -13.51 -5.40 24.89
CA ASP A 463 -13.33 -4.09 25.52
C ASP A 463 -12.87 -2.98 24.56
N GLY A 464 -12.54 -3.32 23.30
CA GLY A 464 -12.10 -2.36 22.28
C GLY A 464 -10.63 -1.94 22.34
N GLU A 465 -9.90 -2.30 23.41
CA GLU A 465 -8.55 -1.75 23.63
C GLU A 465 -7.46 -2.41 22.77
N ARG A 466 -7.69 -3.63 22.23
CA ARG A 466 -6.70 -4.41 21.49
C ARG A 466 -7.30 -5.08 20.24
N ALA A 467 -6.49 -5.32 19.21
CA ALA A 467 -6.88 -6.09 18.04
C ALA A 467 -5.73 -6.94 17.51
N ALA A 468 -6.01 -8.13 17.00
CA ALA A 468 -5.02 -9.04 16.42
C ALA A 468 -5.05 -9.02 14.89
N GLY A 469 -3.88 -9.17 14.29
CA GLY A 469 -3.68 -9.14 12.86
C GLY A 469 -2.37 -9.77 12.42
N TRP A 470 -2.03 -9.62 11.14
CA TRP A 470 -0.75 -10.06 10.57
C TRP A 470 -0.22 -9.13 9.48
N ILE A 471 1.09 -9.20 9.27
CA ILE A 471 1.86 -8.51 8.22
C ILE A 471 2.83 -9.55 7.65
N ASP A 472 2.78 -9.82 6.35
CA ASP A 472 3.62 -10.85 5.69
C ASP A 472 3.67 -12.19 6.44
N ASN A 473 2.47 -12.67 6.82
CA ASN A 473 2.24 -13.83 7.68
C ASN A 473 2.85 -13.77 9.10
N LYS A 474 3.49 -12.68 9.54
CA LYS A 474 3.90 -12.48 10.94
C LYS A 474 2.74 -11.92 11.76
N PRO A 475 2.24 -12.62 12.79
CA PRO A 475 1.15 -12.11 13.61
C PRO A 475 1.61 -10.99 14.56
N PHE A 476 0.68 -10.10 14.88
CA PHE A 476 0.85 -9.04 15.86
C PHE A 476 -0.46 -8.77 16.61
N VAL A 477 -0.35 -8.09 17.75
CA VAL A 477 -1.48 -7.48 18.46
C VAL A 477 -1.25 -5.97 18.52
N TRP A 478 -2.17 -5.20 17.96
CA TRP A 478 -2.26 -3.78 18.20
C TRP A 478 -2.95 -3.52 19.54
N ASP A 479 -2.43 -2.57 20.29
CA ASP A 479 -2.95 -2.05 21.53
C ASP A 479 -3.14 -0.53 21.40
N SER A 480 -4.36 -0.07 21.64
CA SER A 480 -4.75 1.36 21.54
C SER A 480 -3.94 2.31 22.41
N ARG A 481 -3.22 1.80 23.42
CA ARG A 481 -2.43 2.59 24.38
C ARG A 481 -0.92 2.44 24.17
N SER A 482 -0.46 1.24 23.80
CA SER A 482 0.98 0.90 23.71
C SER A 482 1.50 0.60 22.30
N GLY A 483 0.63 0.54 21.28
CA GLY A 483 1.04 0.30 19.89
C GLY A 483 1.12 -1.18 19.54
N VAL A 484 2.11 -1.57 18.72
CA VAL A 484 2.20 -2.93 18.17
C VAL A 484 3.06 -3.85 19.04
N GLU A 485 2.48 -4.97 19.46
CA GLU A 485 3.15 -6.11 20.09
C GLU A 485 3.32 -7.25 19.06
N TRP A 486 4.55 -7.62 18.72
CA TRP A 486 4.84 -8.65 17.73
C TRP A 486 4.84 -10.07 18.33
N ALA A 487 4.39 -11.06 17.55
CA ALA A 487 4.53 -12.46 17.92
C ALA A 487 6.01 -12.91 17.97
N PRO A 488 6.34 -13.94 18.76
CA PRO A 488 7.66 -14.57 18.78
C PRO A 488 8.09 -15.09 17.40
N ASP A 489 9.40 -15.23 17.19
CA ASP A 489 9.94 -15.83 15.97
C ASP A 489 9.51 -17.31 15.82
N GLY A 490 9.25 -17.73 14.59
CA GLY A 490 8.71 -19.07 14.28
C GLY A 490 7.18 -19.19 14.41
N VAL A 491 6.47 -18.10 14.73
CA VAL A 491 5.00 -18.05 14.76
C VAL A 491 4.47 -17.40 13.48
N ALA A 492 3.48 -18.03 12.84
CA ALA A 492 2.81 -17.58 11.64
C ALA A 492 1.32 -17.25 11.88
N GLY A 493 0.80 -16.26 11.14
CA GLY A 493 -0.57 -15.76 11.21
C GLY A 493 -1.28 -15.92 9.87
N VAL A 494 -2.49 -16.49 9.91
CA VAL A 494 -3.40 -16.65 8.75
C VAL A 494 -4.84 -16.31 9.17
N ASN A 495 -5.29 -16.88 10.30
CA ASN A 495 -6.52 -16.50 10.97
C ASN A 495 -6.15 -16.05 12.39
N THR A 496 -6.39 -14.79 12.73
CA THR A 496 -5.94 -14.18 14.00
C THR A 496 -7.14 -13.81 14.89
N SER A 497 -7.83 -14.80 15.44
CA SER A 497 -8.91 -14.61 16.44
C SER A 497 -8.35 -14.38 17.84
N ILE A 498 -8.73 -13.26 18.46
CA ILE A 498 -8.28 -12.84 19.80
C ILE A 498 -9.36 -13.13 20.86
N THR A 499 -8.96 -13.41 22.10
CA THR A 499 -9.91 -13.53 23.22
C THR A 499 -10.57 -12.21 23.57
N ARG A 500 -11.71 -12.29 24.27
CA ARG A 500 -12.49 -11.12 24.67
C ARG A 500 -11.73 -10.13 25.56
N ASP A 501 -10.74 -10.59 26.32
CA ASP A 501 -9.83 -9.77 27.15
C ASP A 501 -8.53 -9.37 26.44
N GLY A 502 -8.40 -9.67 25.14
CA GLY A 502 -7.25 -9.31 24.32
C GLY A 502 -5.93 -10.01 24.67
N ARG A 503 -5.92 -11.05 25.51
CA ARG A 503 -4.68 -11.65 26.03
C ARG A 503 -4.19 -12.90 25.32
N LYS A 504 -5.06 -13.57 24.56
CA LYS A 504 -4.71 -14.79 23.82
C LYS A 504 -5.13 -14.67 22.37
N LEU A 505 -4.30 -15.19 21.50
CA LEU A 505 -4.48 -15.18 20.05
C LEU A 505 -4.31 -16.60 19.51
N ILE A 506 -5.17 -17.01 18.58
CA ILE A 506 -4.92 -18.22 17.79
C ILE A 506 -3.94 -17.89 16.65
N VAL A 507 -2.92 -18.74 16.51
CA VAL A 507 -1.80 -18.62 15.57
C VAL A 507 -1.40 -20.01 15.06
N GLN A 508 -0.45 -20.07 14.14
CA GLN A 508 0.14 -21.31 13.62
C GLN A 508 1.62 -21.35 14.00
N ALA A 509 2.14 -22.52 14.40
CA ALA A 509 3.57 -22.68 14.69
C ALA A 509 4.02 -24.15 14.53
N ASP A 510 5.27 -24.37 14.13
CA ASP A 510 5.95 -25.67 14.26
C ASP A 510 6.60 -25.76 15.65
N LEU A 511 5.88 -26.40 16.59
CA LEU A 511 6.35 -26.59 17.97
C LEU A 511 6.95 -27.98 18.24
N ASN A 512 6.92 -28.89 17.26
CA ASN A 512 7.32 -30.28 17.43
C ASN A 512 8.44 -30.75 16.47
N GLY A 513 8.69 -30.01 15.40
CA GLY A 513 9.75 -30.27 14.42
C GLY A 513 9.48 -31.44 13.49
N ASN A 514 8.25 -31.96 13.43
CA ASN A 514 7.92 -33.17 12.69
C ASN A 514 8.07 -32.96 11.17
N VAL A 515 8.74 -33.92 10.52
CA VAL A 515 8.95 -33.97 9.07
C VAL A 515 7.98 -34.99 8.47
N ILE A 516 7.15 -34.54 7.54
CA ILE A 516 6.12 -35.36 6.88
C ILE A 516 6.54 -35.93 5.52
N GLY A 517 7.64 -35.42 4.95
CA GLY A 517 8.15 -35.86 3.65
C GLY A 517 9.31 -34.99 3.18
N THR A 518 9.60 -35.07 1.87
CA THR A 518 10.52 -34.16 1.19
C THR A 518 9.85 -33.56 -0.04
N ASP A 519 10.18 -32.31 -0.36
CA ASP A 519 9.72 -31.67 -1.60
C ASP A 519 10.47 -32.18 -2.84
N GLY A 520 10.16 -31.59 -4.01
CA GLY A 520 10.79 -31.94 -5.29
C GLY A 520 12.28 -31.63 -5.38
N GLU A 521 12.82 -30.87 -4.43
CA GLU A 521 14.23 -30.46 -4.32
C GLU A 521 14.95 -31.23 -3.20
N GLY A 522 14.24 -32.14 -2.51
CA GLY A 522 14.75 -33.00 -1.46
C GLY A 522 14.80 -32.35 -0.07
N GLN A 523 14.21 -31.16 0.13
CA GLN A 523 14.19 -30.51 1.44
C GLN A 523 13.11 -31.11 2.35
N PRO A 524 13.35 -31.25 3.68
CA PRO A 524 12.34 -31.76 4.61
C PRO A 524 11.11 -30.86 4.71
N VAL A 525 9.94 -31.40 4.38
CA VAL A 525 8.64 -30.72 4.57
C VAL A 525 8.20 -30.92 6.02
N LYS A 526 7.94 -29.82 6.71
CA LYS A 526 7.43 -29.79 8.08
C LYS A 526 5.98 -29.31 8.15
N THR A 527 5.33 -29.57 9.29
CA THR A 527 3.94 -29.12 9.55
C THR A 527 3.86 -28.14 10.70
N ASN A 528 3.18 -27.01 10.49
CA ASN A 528 2.66 -26.19 11.57
C ASN A 528 1.42 -26.85 12.20
N SER A 529 1.13 -26.52 13.47
CA SER A 529 -0.14 -26.83 14.13
C SER A 529 -0.85 -25.58 14.62
N ALA A 530 -2.18 -25.68 14.77
CA ALA A 530 -2.97 -24.68 15.46
C ALA A 530 -2.45 -24.50 16.89
N THR A 531 -2.18 -23.25 17.27
CA THR A 531 -1.48 -22.87 18.50
C THR A 531 -2.18 -21.67 19.13
N ILE A 532 -2.19 -21.59 20.47
CA ILE A 532 -2.60 -20.36 21.19
C ILE A 532 -1.35 -19.66 21.72
N TRP A 533 -1.18 -18.38 21.38
CA TRP A 533 -0.20 -17.48 21.98
C TRP A 533 -0.85 -16.64 23.10
N ASP A 534 -0.27 -16.68 24.31
CA ASP A 534 -0.61 -15.79 25.44
C ASP A 534 0.36 -14.59 25.43
N THR A 535 -0.14 -13.41 25.06
CA THR A 535 0.71 -12.22 24.82
C THR A 535 1.39 -11.75 26.12
N ARG A 536 0.68 -11.86 27.26
CA ARG A 536 1.18 -11.48 28.58
C ARG A 536 2.40 -12.28 29.04
N THR A 537 2.58 -13.52 28.54
CA THR A 537 3.68 -14.41 28.95
C THR A 537 4.63 -14.78 27.82
N GLY A 538 4.29 -14.50 26.56
CA GLY A 538 4.97 -15.05 25.38
C GLY A 538 4.77 -16.56 25.21
N GLY A 539 3.92 -17.19 26.02
CA GLY A 539 3.73 -18.64 26.03
C GLY A 539 2.94 -19.14 24.82
N LEU A 540 3.41 -20.22 24.21
CA LEU A 540 2.72 -20.92 23.11
C LEU A 540 2.13 -22.24 23.62
N THR A 541 0.87 -22.51 23.27
CA THR A 541 0.15 -23.76 23.59
C THR A 541 -0.25 -24.45 22.30
N ASP A 542 0.43 -25.55 21.97
CA ASP A 542 0.04 -26.45 20.87
C ASP A 542 -1.36 -27.02 21.13
N LEU A 543 -2.25 -26.95 20.15
CA LEU A 543 -3.56 -27.60 20.20
C LEU A 543 -3.47 -29.06 19.71
N GLY A 544 -2.40 -29.42 19.00
CA GLY A 544 -2.12 -30.74 18.46
C GLY A 544 -2.74 -30.98 17.07
N ASN A 545 -2.86 -32.25 16.74
CA ASN A 545 -3.35 -32.75 15.45
C ASN A 545 -4.23 -33.99 15.64
N LEU A 546 -4.89 -34.44 14.57
CA LEU A 546 -5.71 -35.66 14.53
C LEU A 546 -5.09 -36.80 13.70
N ASN A 547 -4.00 -36.51 12.97
CA ASN A 547 -3.36 -37.42 12.01
C ASN A 547 -1.97 -37.93 12.45
N ARG A 548 -1.44 -37.45 13.59
CA ARG A 548 -0.08 -37.70 14.10
C ARG A 548 1.03 -37.12 13.21
N ASP A 549 0.78 -35.95 12.62
CA ASP A 549 1.67 -35.25 11.67
C ASP A 549 2.20 -36.21 10.59
N ARG A 550 1.27 -36.80 9.83
CA ARG A 550 1.58 -37.64 8.65
C ARG A 550 1.44 -36.88 7.33
N CYS A 551 0.71 -35.77 7.37
CA CYS A 551 0.24 -34.98 6.25
C CYS A 551 -0.26 -33.63 6.81
N GLY A 552 -0.68 -32.72 5.94
CA GLY A 552 -1.41 -31.52 6.32
C GLY A 552 -1.91 -30.79 5.08
N GLY A 553 -2.63 -29.69 5.28
CA GLY A 553 -3.10 -28.84 4.18
C GLY A 553 -2.17 -27.70 3.85
N SER A 554 -2.03 -27.40 2.57
CA SER A 554 -1.06 -26.47 2.01
C SER A 554 -1.58 -25.02 1.99
N SER A 555 -0.75 -24.04 2.34
CA SER A 555 -1.11 -22.60 2.30
C SER A 555 0.13 -21.71 2.12
N GLN A 556 -0.06 -20.38 2.12
CA GLN A 556 1.04 -19.41 2.05
C GLN A 556 2.00 -19.42 3.27
N ILE A 557 1.68 -20.16 4.34
CA ILE A 557 2.58 -20.40 5.48
C ILE A 557 3.22 -21.80 5.46
N GLY A 558 3.15 -22.49 4.32
CA GLY A 558 3.53 -23.89 4.18
C GLY A 558 2.41 -24.85 4.59
N VAL A 559 2.80 -26.06 4.99
CA VAL A 559 1.86 -27.14 5.34
C VAL A 559 1.47 -27.05 6.82
N SER A 560 0.19 -27.27 7.14
CA SER A 560 -0.28 -27.37 8.53
C SER A 560 -1.14 -28.61 8.77
N SER A 561 -0.91 -29.34 9.86
CA SER A 561 -1.75 -30.50 10.23
C SER A 561 -3.09 -30.09 10.87
N SER A 562 -3.20 -28.84 11.32
CA SER A 562 -4.45 -28.17 11.70
C SER A 562 -4.36 -26.65 11.48
N TYR A 563 -5.48 -25.99 11.20
CA TYR A 563 -5.63 -24.52 11.17
C TYR A 563 -6.61 -24.07 12.24
N GLY A 564 -6.15 -23.20 13.15
CA GLY A 564 -7.03 -22.50 14.07
C GLY A 564 -7.91 -21.46 13.35
N TRP A 565 -9.13 -21.24 13.86
CA TRP A 565 -10.03 -20.21 13.36
C TRP A 565 -10.60 -19.30 14.45
N ALA A 566 -11.09 -19.85 15.57
CA ALA A 566 -11.74 -19.06 16.62
C ALA A 566 -11.52 -19.58 18.05
N LEU A 567 -11.63 -18.67 19.02
CA LEU A 567 -11.52 -18.92 20.46
C LEU A 567 -12.81 -18.56 21.21
N ASP A 568 -13.08 -19.24 22.33
CA ASP A 568 -14.09 -18.79 23.31
C ASP A 568 -13.62 -17.54 24.09
N SER A 569 -14.48 -17.06 25.00
CA SER A 569 -14.18 -15.88 25.82
C SER A 569 -12.87 -15.95 26.60
N THR A 570 -12.42 -17.15 26.98
CA THR A 570 -11.26 -17.36 27.88
C THR A 570 -10.03 -17.98 27.20
N GLY A 571 -10.12 -18.33 25.92
CA GLY A 571 -9.10 -19.12 25.22
C GLY A 571 -8.85 -20.46 25.94
N ARG A 572 -9.93 -21.14 26.30
CA ARG A 572 -9.99 -22.52 26.84
C ARG A 572 -10.69 -23.47 25.89
N THR A 573 -11.45 -22.97 24.93
CA THR A 573 -12.01 -23.70 23.81
C THR A 573 -11.55 -23.03 22.53
N ALA A 574 -11.11 -23.83 21.56
CA ALA A 574 -10.66 -23.37 20.25
C ALA A 574 -11.27 -24.26 19.18
N VAL A 575 -11.59 -23.69 18.03
CA VAL A 575 -12.17 -24.43 16.89
C VAL A 575 -11.42 -24.14 15.60
N GLY A 576 -11.50 -25.08 14.66
CA GLY A 576 -10.83 -24.90 13.38
C GLY A 576 -11.00 -26.06 12.40
N THR A 577 -10.01 -26.17 11.51
CA THR A 577 -9.90 -27.21 10.48
C THR A 577 -8.75 -28.16 10.85
N ALA A 578 -8.95 -29.47 10.71
CA ALA A 578 -7.91 -30.47 10.87
C ALA A 578 -7.88 -31.42 9.67
N TYR A 579 -6.72 -31.99 9.41
CA TYR A 579 -6.47 -32.89 8.28
C TYR A 579 -6.30 -34.32 8.78
N VAL A 580 -6.90 -35.29 8.09
CA VAL A 580 -6.78 -36.72 8.39
C VAL A 580 -6.68 -37.56 7.12
N ASP A 581 -5.69 -38.44 7.08
CA ASP A 581 -5.47 -39.42 6.02
C ASP A 581 -6.48 -40.56 6.25
N ARG A 582 -7.47 -40.71 5.36
CA ARG A 582 -8.49 -41.76 5.46
C ARG A 582 -8.19 -42.95 4.56
N ASN A 583 -7.56 -42.72 3.42
CA ASN A 583 -7.34 -43.74 2.39
C ASN A 583 -5.97 -44.45 2.54
N GLY A 584 -5.04 -43.87 3.29
CA GLY A 584 -3.67 -44.34 3.50
C GLY A 584 -2.67 -43.93 2.42
N ASP A 585 -2.97 -42.94 1.58
CA ASP A 585 -2.11 -42.50 0.46
C ASP A 585 -1.06 -41.45 0.83
N GLY A 586 -1.15 -40.87 2.05
CA GLY A 586 -0.24 -39.85 2.56
C GLY A 586 -0.63 -38.40 2.23
N SER A 587 -1.65 -38.20 1.40
CA SER A 587 -2.37 -36.94 1.24
C SER A 587 -3.46 -36.82 2.30
N CYS A 588 -3.90 -35.58 2.56
CA CYS A 588 -5.05 -35.28 3.40
C CYS A 588 -5.92 -34.15 2.84
N GLU A 589 -5.71 -33.80 1.57
CA GLU A 589 -6.50 -32.81 0.83
C GLU A 589 -7.41 -33.51 -0.21
N GLY A 590 -7.78 -34.78 0.05
CA GLY A 590 -8.67 -35.58 -0.77
C GLY A 590 -10.02 -34.90 -1.05
N GLY A 591 -10.49 -35.02 -2.29
CA GLY A 591 -11.75 -34.46 -2.77
C GLY A 591 -11.63 -33.26 -3.73
N TRP A 592 -10.46 -32.61 -3.83
CA TRP A 592 -10.26 -31.48 -4.78
C TRP A 592 -9.97 -31.94 -6.22
N SER A 593 -9.43 -33.14 -6.40
CA SER A 593 -8.83 -33.64 -7.65
C SER A 593 -9.71 -34.57 -8.50
N GLY A 594 -11.02 -34.61 -8.23
CA GLY A 594 -11.98 -35.41 -9.00
C GLY A 594 -12.10 -36.88 -8.59
N ASP A 595 -11.37 -37.33 -7.56
CA ASP A 595 -11.70 -38.58 -6.86
C ASP A 595 -12.94 -38.38 -5.97
N ALA A 596 -14.11 -38.57 -6.57
CA ALA A 596 -15.40 -38.45 -5.90
C ALA A 596 -15.68 -39.57 -4.86
N THR A 597 -14.70 -40.40 -4.50
CA THR A 597 -14.88 -41.54 -3.57
C THR A 597 -14.25 -41.34 -2.19
N ILE A 598 -13.46 -40.28 -1.99
CA ILE A 598 -12.67 -40.06 -0.77
C ILE A 598 -13.00 -38.70 -0.17
N GLY A 599 -13.88 -38.71 0.84
CA GLY A 599 -14.36 -37.50 1.51
C GLY A 599 -14.24 -37.54 3.03
N GLY A 600 -14.17 -36.36 3.65
CA GLY A 600 -13.99 -36.19 5.09
C GLY A 600 -12.55 -36.26 5.56
N GLU A 601 -11.58 -35.98 4.69
CA GLU A 601 -10.16 -35.82 5.08
C GLU A 601 -9.89 -34.43 5.67
N VAL A 602 -10.65 -33.42 5.24
CA VAL A 602 -10.65 -32.09 5.84
C VAL A 602 -11.87 -31.93 6.74
N ILE A 603 -11.64 -31.85 8.05
CA ILE A 603 -12.67 -32.00 9.09
C ILE A 603 -12.69 -30.85 10.11
N PRO A 604 -13.86 -30.56 10.71
CA PRO A 604 -13.98 -29.58 11.78
C PRO A 604 -13.43 -30.16 13.09
N PHE A 605 -12.62 -29.38 13.81
CA PHE A 605 -12.16 -29.75 15.15
C PHE A 605 -12.71 -28.82 16.23
N ILE A 606 -12.81 -29.36 17.44
CA ILE A 606 -12.89 -28.62 18.70
C ILE A 606 -11.75 -29.06 19.62
N TRP A 607 -11.02 -28.10 20.15
CA TRP A 607 -10.05 -28.27 21.23
C TRP A 607 -10.60 -27.66 22.50
N THR A 608 -10.35 -28.32 23.63
CA THR A 608 -10.69 -27.77 24.95
C THR A 608 -9.57 -28.06 25.93
N ALA A 609 -9.17 -27.06 26.72
CA ALA A 609 -8.12 -27.15 27.73
C ALA A 609 -8.33 -28.37 28.65
N GLY A 610 -7.32 -29.24 28.74
CA GLY A 610 -7.37 -30.48 29.54
C GLY A 610 -8.00 -31.70 28.84
N ARG A 611 -8.64 -31.56 27.66
CA ARG A 611 -9.12 -32.69 26.85
C ARG A 611 -8.49 -32.78 25.44
N GLY A 612 -7.67 -31.80 25.04
CA GLY A 612 -7.00 -31.77 23.74
C GLY A 612 -7.95 -31.52 22.55
N MET A 613 -7.44 -31.74 21.33
CA MET A 613 -8.18 -31.64 20.08
C MET A 613 -9.02 -32.90 19.81
N ARG A 614 -10.21 -32.71 19.24
CA ARG A 614 -11.14 -33.77 18.80
C ARG A 614 -11.84 -33.34 17.51
N ALA A 615 -12.19 -34.29 16.66
CA ALA A 615 -13.12 -34.05 15.56
C ALA A 615 -14.53 -33.73 16.09
N LEU A 616 -15.22 -32.77 15.48
CA LEU A 616 -16.66 -32.61 15.65
C LEU A 616 -17.42 -33.66 14.82
N SER A 617 -18.61 -34.07 15.26
CA SER A 617 -19.37 -35.14 14.60
C SER A 617 -19.82 -34.73 13.19
N LEU A 618 -19.65 -35.64 12.24
CA LEU A 618 -20.22 -35.56 10.89
C LEU A 618 -21.31 -36.64 10.69
N ASP A 619 -21.96 -37.07 11.78
CA ASP A 619 -22.98 -38.12 11.78
C ASP A 619 -24.18 -37.74 10.91
N GLY A 620 -24.39 -38.47 9.81
CA GLY A 620 -25.50 -38.26 8.90
C GLY A 620 -25.23 -37.25 7.77
N VAL A 621 -23.99 -36.79 7.64
CA VAL A 621 -23.52 -36.04 6.46
C VAL A 621 -23.09 -37.02 5.36
N ASP A 622 -23.44 -36.71 4.10
CA ASP A 622 -22.94 -37.43 2.95
C ASP A 622 -21.57 -36.89 2.54
N LEU A 623 -20.51 -37.50 3.06
CA LEU A 623 -19.12 -37.09 2.78
C LEU A 623 -18.70 -37.28 1.31
N SER A 624 -19.46 -38.02 0.49
CA SER A 624 -19.17 -38.13 -0.95
C SER A 624 -19.65 -36.89 -1.73
N ALA A 625 -20.74 -36.27 -1.28
CA ALA A 625 -21.22 -34.99 -1.80
C ALA A 625 -20.56 -33.79 -1.09
N GLU A 626 -20.13 -33.98 0.16
CA GLU A 626 -19.59 -32.95 1.05
C GLU A 626 -18.23 -33.39 1.64
N PRO A 627 -17.17 -33.48 0.82
CA PRO A 627 -15.87 -33.99 1.26
C PRO A 627 -15.14 -33.08 2.24
N TRP A 628 -15.43 -31.77 2.25
CA TRP A 628 -14.71 -30.76 3.04
C TRP A 628 -15.62 -30.11 4.08
N HIS A 629 -15.13 -30.00 5.32
CA HIS A 629 -15.83 -29.33 6.42
C HIS A 629 -14.84 -28.60 7.34
N ARG A 630 -15.18 -27.38 7.78
CA ARG A 630 -14.46 -26.65 8.84
C ARG A 630 -15.39 -26.19 9.95
N ALA A 631 -14.82 -25.96 11.14
CA ALA A 631 -15.40 -25.06 12.15
C ALA A 631 -14.65 -23.72 12.09
N HIS A 632 -15.36 -22.60 12.21
CA HIS A 632 -14.77 -21.26 12.05
C HIS A 632 -15.24 -20.20 13.06
N ALA A 633 -16.26 -20.47 13.87
CA ALA A 633 -16.67 -19.59 14.98
C ALA A 633 -17.18 -20.40 16.18
N VAL A 634 -17.11 -19.83 17.38
CA VAL A 634 -17.55 -20.48 18.62
C VAL A 634 -18.15 -19.46 19.60
N SER A 635 -19.18 -19.85 20.37
CA SER A 635 -19.82 -19.01 21.38
C SER A 635 -18.88 -18.68 22.54
N ALA A 636 -19.21 -17.63 23.30
CA ALA A 636 -18.37 -17.16 24.40
C ALA A 636 -18.15 -18.21 25.50
N ASP A 637 -19.08 -19.15 25.67
CA ASP A 637 -19.04 -20.28 26.61
C ASP A 637 -18.48 -21.59 26.00
N GLY A 638 -18.10 -21.59 24.71
CA GLY A 638 -17.56 -22.76 24.02
C GLY A 638 -18.59 -23.80 23.57
N ARG A 639 -19.89 -23.58 23.77
CA ARG A 639 -20.95 -24.60 23.57
C ARG A 639 -21.49 -24.69 22.14
N VAL A 640 -21.61 -23.57 21.44
CA VAL A 640 -22.13 -23.50 20.07
C VAL A 640 -20.98 -23.21 19.12
N VAL A 641 -20.77 -24.11 18.17
CA VAL A 641 -19.75 -23.99 17.12
C VAL A 641 -20.45 -23.79 15.79
N LEU A 642 -19.99 -22.83 14.98
CA LEU A 642 -20.39 -22.67 13.59
C LEU A 642 -19.28 -23.15 12.65
N GLY A 643 -19.70 -23.61 11.49
CA GLY A 643 -18.81 -24.09 10.45
C GLY A 643 -19.44 -24.01 9.07
N ASN A 644 -18.71 -24.51 8.10
CA ASN A 644 -19.14 -24.53 6.71
C ASN A 644 -18.64 -25.80 6.01
N SER A 645 -19.41 -26.23 5.01
CA SER A 645 -19.13 -27.34 4.10
C SER A 645 -19.04 -26.83 2.66
N ASN A 646 -18.04 -27.32 1.92
CA ASN A 646 -17.71 -26.99 0.53
C ASN A 646 -17.77 -25.49 0.16
N PHE A 647 -17.55 -24.55 1.08
CA PHE A 647 -17.74 -23.09 0.90
C PHE A 647 -19.18 -22.66 0.57
N MET A 648 -20.16 -23.55 0.66
CA MET A 648 -21.53 -23.34 0.15
C MET A 648 -22.66 -23.63 1.16
N LYS A 649 -22.37 -24.29 2.29
CA LYS A 649 -23.39 -24.70 3.28
C LYS A 649 -22.97 -24.36 4.70
N ALA A 650 -23.81 -23.64 5.44
CA ALA A 650 -23.59 -23.38 6.86
C ALA A 650 -23.97 -24.59 7.72
N TYR A 651 -23.13 -24.88 8.71
CA TYR A 651 -23.33 -25.93 9.70
C TYR A 651 -23.15 -25.38 11.13
N ALA A 652 -23.78 -26.04 12.10
CA ALA A 652 -23.53 -25.78 13.51
C ALA A 652 -23.51 -27.06 14.36
N TRP A 653 -22.80 -27.00 15.49
CA TRP A 653 -22.77 -28.04 16.52
C TRP A 653 -23.09 -27.40 17.86
N ILE A 654 -23.90 -28.07 18.68
CA ILE A 654 -24.24 -27.65 20.04
C ILE A 654 -23.78 -28.76 20.99
N ASP A 655 -22.98 -28.41 22.00
CA ASP A 655 -22.45 -29.32 23.03
C ASP A 655 -21.73 -30.56 22.45
N GLU A 656 -20.89 -30.38 21.42
CA GLU A 656 -20.21 -31.45 20.66
C GLU A 656 -21.17 -32.49 20.02
N GLY A 657 -22.47 -32.16 19.90
CA GLY A 657 -23.52 -33.03 19.39
C GLY A 657 -23.51 -33.26 17.88
N LYS A 658 -24.61 -33.80 17.34
CA LYS A 658 -24.77 -34.03 15.90
C LYS A 658 -24.80 -32.73 15.10
N PRO A 659 -24.30 -32.72 13.85
CA PRO A 659 -24.30 -31.54 13.00
C PRO A 659 -25.74 -31.06 12.70
N ILE A 660 -25.94 -29.75 12.78
CA ILE A 660 -27.14 -29.05 12.35
C ILE A 660 -26.84 -28.45 10.98
N ASP A 661 -27.45 -29.01 9.95
CA ASP A 661 -27.45 -28.50 8.58
C ASP A 661 -28.36 -27.26 8.51
N LEU A 662 -27.75 -26.06 8.55
CA LEU A 662 -28.46 -24.78 8.51
C LEU A 662 -28.84 -24.40 7.07
N TYR A 663 -28.09 -24.90 6.08
CA TYR A 663 -28.46 -24.77 4.67
C TYR A 663 -29.81 -25.42 4.38
N LYS A 664 -30.05 -26.65 4.86
CA LYS A 664 -31.35 -27.33 4.73
C LYS A 664 -32.45 -26.72 5.61
N ALA A 665 -32.09 -26.07 6.71
CA ALA A 665 -33.06 -25.44 7.60
C ALA A 665 -33.61 -24.10 7.07
N VAL A 666 -32.74 -23.27 6.46
CA VAL A 666 -33.10 -21.89 6.06
C VAL A 666 -32.38 -21.37 4.80
N GLY A 667 -31.60 -22.21 4.10
CA GLY A 667 -30.81 -21.80 2.94
C GLY A 667 -29.52 -21.05 3.31
N ALA A 668 -29.02 -21.21 4.53
CA ALA A 668 -27.80 -20.55 5.01
C ALA A 668 -26.53 -21.11 4.34
N ILE A 669 -25.79 -20.24 3.66
CA ILE A 669 -24.53 -20.58 2.98
C ILE A 669 -23.33 -20.37 3.91
N ASP A 670 -23.38 -19.35 4.77
CA ASP A 670 -22.39 -19.06 5.78
C ASP A 670 -22.99 -18.43 7.05
N GLY A 671 -22.15 -18.24 8.07
CA GLY A 671 -22.53 -17.67 9.35
C GLY A 671 -21.32 -17.61 10.28
N TYR A 672 -20.85 -16.39 10.57
CA TYR A 672 -19.63 -16.15 11.36
C TYR A 672 -19.94 -15.47 12.70
N ALA A 673 -20.86 -14.51 12.71
CA ALA A 673 -21.15 -13.68 13.87
C ALA A 673 -22.28 -14.26 14.75
N MET A 674 -22.07 -14.27 16.08
CA MET A 674 -23.09 -14.62 17.07
C MET A 674 -22.95 -13.82 18.37
N THR A 675 -24.08 -13.60 19.06
CA THR A 675 -24.07 -13.09 20.44
C THR A 675 -23.38 -14.08 21.39
N PRO A 676 -22.84 -13.65 22.55
CA PRO A 676 -22.12 -14.50 23.50
C PRO A 676 -22.85 -15.78 23.92
N ASP A 677 -24.19 -15.71 24.00
CA ASP A 677 -25.11 -16.79 24.40
C ASP A 677 -25.67 -17.62 23.22
N ALA A 678 -25.25 -17.31 21.98
CA ALA A 678 -25.82 -17.79 20.72
C ALA A 678 -27.35 -17.60 20.60
N GLY A 679 -27.90 -16.62 21.32
CA GLY A 679 -29.31 -16.20 21.26
C GLY A 679 -29.67 -15.50 19.94
N ARG A 680 -28.68 -14.87 19.27
CA ARG A 680 -28.75 -14.41 17.89
C ARG A 680 -27.46 -14.80 17.16
N VAL A 681 -27.60 -15.61 16.11
CA VAL A 681 -26.55 -15.97 15.15
C VAL A 681 -26.94 -15.37 13.81
N ALA A 682 -26.06 -14.60 13.18
CA ALA A 682 -26.30 -14.05 11.85
C ALA A 682 -25.94 -15.09 10.79
N LEU A 683 -26.94 -15.55 10.03
CA LEU A 683 -26.77 -16.49 8.91
C LEU A 683 -27.09 -15.77 7.61
N ASN A 684 -26.18 -15.77 6.66
CA ASN A 684 -26.44 -15.26 5.31
C ASN A 684 -26.91 -16.41 4.41
N THR A 685 -27.93 -16.14 3.59
CA THR A 685 -28.74 -17.17 2.92
C THR A 685 -28.90 -16.88 1.43
N GLU A 686 -29.07 -17.93 0.62
CA GLU A 686 -29.22 -17.80 -0.85
C GLU A 686 -30.39 -16.92 -1.31
N ARG A 687 -31.43 -16.73 -0.47
CA ARG A 687 -32.73 -16.18 -0.90
C ARG A 687 -33.30 -15.10 0.00
N ASP A 688 -33.07 -15.20 1.29
CA ASP A 688 -33.69 -14.35 2.31
C ASP A 688 -32.73 -13.29 2.88
N GLY A 689 -31.51 -13.18 2.32
CA GLY A 689 -30.45 -12.33 2.85
C GLY A 689 -29.97 -12.84 4.20
N VAL A 690 -29.78 -11.93 5.16
CA VAL A 690 -29.36 -12.28 6.53
C VAL A 690 -30.57 -12.62 7.40
N VAL A 691 -30.52 -13.79 8.05
CA VAL A 691 -31.54 -14.30 8.96
C VAL A 691 -30.92 -14.56 10.32
N PHE A 692 -31.60 -14.16 11.40
CA PHE A 692 -31.16 -14.52 12.75
C PHE A 692 -31.61 -15.93 13.12
N TRP A 693 -30.66 -16.78 13.52
CA TRP A 693 -30.92 -18.07 14.16
C TRP A 693 -30.69 -17.99 15.67
N ASN A 694 -31.54 -18.63 16.47
CA ASN A 694 -31.38 -18.76 17.91
C ASN A 694 -31.01 -20.21 18.25
N ALA A 695 -29.75 -20.47 18.57
CA ALA A 695 -29.24 -21.82 18.80
C ALA A 695 -29.96 -22.52 19.97
N ASN A 696 -30.34 -21.77 21.01
CA ASN A 696 -31.08 -22.25 22.17
C ASN A 696 -32.50 -22.75 21.86
N LYS A 697 -33.03 -22.52 20.65
CA LYS A 697 -34.30 -23.05 20.14
C LYS A 697 -34.15 -24.23 19.16
N GLY A 698 -32.91 -24.66 18.87
CA GLY A 698 -32.61 -25.71 17.89
C GLY A 698 -32.92 -25.29 16.44
N SER A 699 -33.21 -26.24 15.56
CA SER A 699 -33.38 -26.02 14.11
C SER A 699 -34.83 -25.95 13.61
N LYS A 700 -35.80 -25.70 14.49
CA LYS A 700 -37.22 -25.52 14.10
C LYS A 700 -37.43 -24.15 13.45
N ALA A 701 -38.44 -24.00 12.60
CA ALA A 701 -38.79 -22.73 11.96
C ALA A 701 -38.91 -21.54 12.95
N SER A 702 -39.41 -21.77 14.16
CA SER A 702 -39.51 -20.77 15.24
C SER A 702 -38.18 -20.34 15.88
N ALA A 703 -37.06 -20.94 15.48
CA ALA A 703 -35.71 -20.53 15.85
C ALA A 703 -35.13 -19.48 14.89
N PHE A 704 -35.77 -19.24 13.74
CA PHE A 704 -35.31 -18.30 12.71
C PHE A 704 -36.17 -17.04 12.71
N THR A 705 -35.54 -15.87 12.62
CA THR A 705 -36.20 -14.56 12.57
C THR A 705 -35.69 -13.77 11.39
N LYS A 706 -36.58 -13.46 10.45
CA LYS A 706 -36.30 -12.60 9.29
C LYS A 706 -36.52 -11.13 9.67
N PHE A 707 -35.74 -10.25 9.05
CA PHE A 707 -35.87 -8.79 9.16
C PHE A 707 -35.68 -8.15 7.77
N ARG A 708 -35.76 -6.82 7.68
CA ARG A 708 -35.61 -6.08 6.41
C ARG A 708 -34.18 -6.23 5.86
N GLN A 709 -34.07 -6.72 4.63
CA GLN A 709 -32.82 -6.82 3.88
C GLN A 709 -32.55 -5.56 3.05
N MET A 710 -31.31 -5.43 2.56
CA MET A 710 -30.97 -4.50 1.49
C MET A 710 -31.62 -4.92 0.16
N GLN A 711 -31.85 -3.94 -0.71
CA GLN A 711 -32.39 -4.13 -2.05
C GLN A 711 -31.46 -3.57 -3.13
N TRP A 712 -31.31 -4.31 -4.23
CA TRP A 712 -30.56 -3.84 -5.40
C TRP A 712 -31.20 -2.57 -5.97
N CYS A 713 -30.37 -1.64 -6.43
CA CYS A 713 -30.75 -0.34 -6.99
C CYS A 713 -31.48 0.61 -6.01
N VAL A 714 -31.62 0.25 -4.73
CA VAL A 714 -32.13 1.11 -3.67
C VAL A 714 -31.03 1.36 -2.63
N ASP A 715 -30.51 0.27 -2.06
CA ASP A 715 -29.49 0.32 -1.00
C ASP A 715 -28.07 0.03 -1.54
N MET A 716 -27.96 -0.69 -2.68
CA MET A 716 -26.69 -1.04 -3.34
C MET A 716 -26.81 -0.95 -4.87
N PRO A 717 -25.84 -0.35 -5.60
CA PRO A 717 -25.83 -0.33 -7.05
C PRO A 717 -25.44 -1.70 -7.63
N LEU A 718 -25.94 -2.02 -8.83
CA LEU A 718 -25.40 -3.11 -9.65
C LEU A 718 -24.51 -2.51 -10.75
N LEU A 719 -23.25 -2.93 -10.79
CA LEU A 719 -22.20 -2.43 -11.70
C LEU A 719 -21.51 -3.61 -12.40
N GLY A 720 -20.90 -3.34 -13.56
CA GLY A 720 -20.07 -4.32 -14.27
C GLY A 720 -20.82 -5.38 -15.09
N LEU A 721 -22.10 -5.16 -15.39
CA LEU A 721 -22.94 -6.06 -16.22
C LEU A 721 -23.70 -5.27 -17.29
N ASP A 722 -24.11 -5.96 -18.37
CA ASP A 722 -24.92 -5.40 -19.46
C ASP A 722 -26.33 -4.93 -19.03
N VAL A 723 -26.75 -5.30 -17.81
CA VAL A 723 -27.99 -4.85 -17.17
C VAL A 723 -27.69 -3.82 -16.08
N THR A 724 -28.36 -2.66 -16.15
CA THR A 724 -28.16 -1.57 -15.19
C THR A 724 -29.46 -1.24 -14.46
N CYS A 725 -29.33 -0.60 -13.28
CA CYS A 725 -30.45 -0.07 -12.53
C CYS A 725 -31.30 0.93 -13.33
N GLU A 726 -30.70 1.61 -14.31
CA GLU A 726 -31.36 2.58 -15.19
C GLU A 726 -32.10 1.92 -16.36
N SER A 727 -31.60 0.78 -16.87
CA SER A 727 -32.20 0.08 -18.02
C SER A 727 -33.35 -0.86 -17.64
N GLU A 728 -33.20 -1.61 -16.55
CA GLU A 728 -34.14 -2.66 -16.11
C GLU A 728 -35.07 -2.21 -14.96
N GLY A 729 -34.58 -1.28 -14.12
CA GLY A 729 -35.27 -0.84 -12.91
C GLY A 729 -35.15 -1.81 -11.73
N ALA A 730 -35.22 -1.26 -10.51
CA ALA A 730 -34.92 -1.98 -9.26
C ALA A 730 -35.72 -3.29 -9.08
N ALA A 731 -37.00 -3.33 -9.45
CA ALA A 731 -37.85 -4.52 -9.27
C ALA A 731 -37.44 -5.70 -10.15
N ALA A 732 -37.04 -5.45 -11.41
CA ALA A 732 -36.58 -6.49 -12.32
C ALA A 732 -35.24 -7.06 -11.87
N ILE A 733 -34.29 -6.17 -11.52
CA ILE A 733 -32.98 -6.57 -10.97
C ILE A 733 -33.15 -7.36 -9.67
N GLN A 734 -34.00 -6.90 -8.75
CA GLN A 734 -34.28 -7.59 -7.49
C GLN A 734 -34.92 -8.98 -7.70
N GLN A 735 -35.70 -9.16 -8.77
CA GLN A 735 -36.27 -10.45 -9.16
C GLN A 735 -35.23 -11.37 -9.83
N GLN A 736 -34.29 -10.81 -10.60
CA GLN A 736 -33.26 -11.54 -11.34
C GLN A 736 -32.12 -12.03 -10.44
N PHE A 737 -31.61 -11.16 -9.56
CA PHE A 737 -30.42 -11.44 -8.74
C PHE A 737 -30.72 -11.89 -7.31
N GLY A 738 -31.96 -11.75 -6.83
CA GLY A 738 -32.33 -12.14 -5.46
C GLY A 738 -31.69 -11.25 -4.39
N ALA A 739 -31.66 -11.74 -3.15
CA ALA A 739 -31.11 -10.98 -2.02
C ALA A 739 -29.62 -10.63 -2.23
N ILE A 740 -29.21 -9.43 -1.81
CA ILE A 740 -27.80 -9.05 -1.77
C ILE A 740 -27.07 -9.96 -0.77
N PRO A 741 -26.01 -10.69 -1.17
CA PRO A 741 -25.19 -11.44 -0.24
C PRO A 741 -24.49 -10.52 0.76
N VAL A 742 -24.46 -10.91 2.04
CA VAL A 742 -23.77 -10.15 3.09
C VAL A 742 -22.93 -11.09 3.94
N GLN A 743 -21.61 -10.98 3.84
CA GLN A 743 -20.70 -11.66 4.75
C GLN A 743 -20.65 -10.86 6.06
N VAL A 744 -21.44 -11.27 7.05
CA VAL A 744 -21.46 -10.65 8.38
C VAL A 744 -20.20 -11.04 9.14
N ALA A 745 -19.35 -10.06 9.44
CA ALA A 745 -18.05 -10.26 10.09
C ALA A 745 -18.18 -10.37 11.61
N ASP A 746 -18.96 -9.49 12.25
CA ASP A 746 -19.10 -9.43 13.71
C ASP A 746 -20.44 -8.83 14.14
N ILE A 747 -20.79 -9.01 15.42
CA ILE A 747 -22.06 -8.59 16.04
C ILE A 747 -21.83 -8.09 17.48
N SER A 748 -22.61 -7.10 17.92
CA SER A 748 -22.59 -6.61 19.30
C SER A 748 -23.10 -7.66 20.29
N ASP A 749 -22.71 -7.55 21.56
CA ASP A 749 -23.10 -8.52 22.60
C ASP A 749 -24.62 -8.60 22.82
N ASP A 750 -25.33 -7.48 22.66
CA ASP A 750 -26.79 -7.39 22.72
C ASP A 750 -27.49 -7.79 21.41
N GLY A 751 -26.70 -8.04 20.36
CA GLY A 751 -27.16 -8.45 19.04
C GLY A 751 -27.94 -7.39 18.27
N LYS A 752 -27.79 -6.10 18.63
CA LYS A 752 -28.48 -4.97 18.00
C LYS A 752 -27.69 -4.27 16.90
N MET A 753 -26.40 -4.56 16.78
CA MET A 753 -25.56 -4.06 15.70
C MET A 753 -24.77 -5.18 15.04
N MET A 754 -24.66 -5.15 13.72
CA MET A 754 -23.77 -6.03 12.94
C MET A 754 -22.91 -5.20 12.00
N ILE A 755 -21.76 -5.75 11.60
CA ILE A 755 -20.92 -5.24 10.51
C ILE A 755 -20.56 -6.36 9.55
N GLY A 756 -20.26 -6.01 8.30
CA GLY A 756 -19.81 -6.97 7.31
C GLY A 756 -19.56 -6.33 5.95
N SER A 757 -19.33 -7.16 4.94
CA SER A 757 -19.20 -6.72 3.55
C SER A 757 -20.35 -7.29 2.72
N ALA A 758 -20.97 -6.45 1.90
CA ALA A 758 -22.12 -6.77 1.06
C ALA A 758 -21.81 -6.60 -0.43
N GLY A 759 -22.50 -7.35 -1.28
CA GLY A 759 -22.39 -7.27 -2.73
C GLY A 759 -21.84 -8.55 -3.37
N VAL A 760 -21.30 -8.40 -4.58
CA VAL A 760 -20.76 -9.51 -5.39
C VAL A 760 -19.46 -9.06 -6.06
N TRP A 761 -18.53 -9.99 -6.28
CA TRP A 761 -17.15 -9.66 -6.65
C TRP A 761 -17.04 -8.79 -7.91
N PHE A 762 -17.90 -8.99 -8.92
CA PHE A 762 -17.89 -8.24 -10.18
C PHE A 762 -18.50 -6.83 -10.07
N SER A 763 -19.36 -6.55 -9.08
CA SER A 763 -19.86 -5.20 -8.78
C SER A 763 -18.99 -4.46 -7.76
N GLY A 764 -18.00 -5.15 -7.18
CA GLY A 764 -17.31 -4.77 -5.96
C GLY A 764 -18.11 -5.08 -4.70
N LEU A 765 -17.39 -5.21 -3.59
CA LEU A 765 -17.94 -5.31 -2.24
C LEU A 765 -18.02 -3.92 -1.60
N ARG A 766 -18.95 -3.71 -0.67
CA ARG A 766 -19.06 -2.52 0.17
C ARG A 766 -19.19 -2.91 1.63
N GLY A 767 -18.54 -2.18 2.52
CA GLY A 767 -18.70 -2.37 3.95
C GLY A 767 -20.05 -1.81 4.39
N VAL A 768 -20.74 -2.57 5.25
CA VAL A 768 -22.08 -2.26 5.73
C VAL A 768 -22.15 -2.41 7.24
N LEU A 769 -23.01 -1.60 7.85
CA LEU A 769 -23.44 -1.75 9.23
C LEU A 769 -24.94 -1.99 9.26
N TRP A 770 -25.42 -2.77 10.23
CA TRP A 770 -26.84 -2.93 10.52
C TRP A 770 -27.13 -2.44 11.92
N LEU A 771 -28.23 -1.70 12.10
CA LEU A 771 -28.74 -1.31 13.41
C LEU A 771 -30.19 -1.79 13.57
N GLU A 772 -30.50 -2.39 14.72
CA GLU A 772 -31.87 -2.71 15.11
C GLU A 772 -32.76 -1.45 15.01
N ASP A 773 -33.99 -1.63 14.54
CA ASP A 773 -34.98 -0.57 14.22
C ASP A 773 -34.63 0.44 13.11
N ILE A 774 -33.39 0.51 12.60
CA ILE A 774 -33.04 1.31 11.40
C ILE A 774 -32.93 0.42 10.14
N GLY A 775 -32.14 -0.66 10.22
CA GLY A 775 -31.79 -1.52 9.09
C GLY A 775 -30.32 -1.42 8.69
N TRP A 776 -30.03 -1.85 7.46
CA TRP A 776 -28.69 -1.80 6.85
C TRP A 776 -28.35 -0.39 6.34
N ILE A 777 -27.08 -0.01 6.46
CA ILE A 777 -26.51 1.26 6.01
C ILE A 777 -25.12 0.96 5.45
N GLN A 778 -24.74 1.55 4.32
CA GLN A 778 -23.35 1.48 3.86
C GLN A 778 -22.45 2.28 4.81
N LEU A 779 -21.28 1.75 5.17
CA LEU A 779 -20.29 2.46 6.00
C LEU A 779 -19.82 3.75 5.30
N SER A 780 -19.73 3.74 3.97
CA SER A 780 -19.46 4.91 3.13
C SER A 780 -20.43 6.07 3.38
N ASP A 781 -21.73 5.81 3.27
CA ASP A 781 -22.78 6.82 3.51
C ASP A 781 -22.84 7.24 4.98
N PHE A 782 -22.66 6.30 5.91
CA PHE A 782 -22.57 6.62 7.34
C PHE A 782 -21.41 7.59 7.60
N PHE A 783 -20.17 7.23 7.28
CA PHE A 783 -19.00 8.08 7.52
C PHE A 783 -19.05 9.41 6.76
N ARG A 784 -19.58 9.42 5.53
CA ARG A 784 -19.83 10.65 4.76
C ARG A 784 -20.81 11.59 5.46
N THR A 785 -21.93 11.08 5.95
CA THR A 785 -22.91 11.90 6.67
C THR A 785 -22.41 12.34 8.06
N GLN A 786 -21.51 11.58 8.69
CA GLN A 786 -20.80 11.97 9.92
C GLN A 786 -19.69 13.02 9.69
N GLY A 787 -19.21 13.19 8.45
CA GLY A 787 -18.15 14.12 8.09
C GLY A 787 -16.72 13.58 8.25
N VAL A 788 -16.56 12.26 8.26
CA VAL A 788 -15.27 11.58 8.50
C VAL A 788 -14.46 11.53 7.20
N ALA A 789 -13.80 12.64 6.88
CA ALA A 789 -12.98 12.82 5.68
C ALA A 789 -11.88 11.74 5.55
N GLU A 790 -11.36 11.27 6.68
CA GLU A 790 -10.37 10.20 6.81
C GLU A 790 -10.81 8.87 6.16
N ALA A 791 -12.13 8.64 6.10
CA ALA A 791 -12.69 7.42 5.53
C ALA A 791 -13.06 7.57 4.03
N TYR A 792 -13.12 8.78 3.48
CA TYR A 792 -13.69 9.04 2.14
C TYR A 792 -12.97 8.31 1.00
N ARG A 793 -11.66 8.09 1.15
CA ARG A 793 -10.83 7.50 0.09
C ARG A 793 -10.63 5.99 0.22
N TYR A 794 -10.49 5.49 1.45
CA TYR A 794 -9.92 4.15 1.69
C TYR A 794 -10.54 3.37 2.86
N GLY A 795 -11.48 3.93 3.64
CA GLY A 795 -11.84 3.39 4.96
C GLY A 795 -13.09 2.53 5.08
N LEU A 796 -13.64 2.02 3.96
CA LEU A 796 -15.08 1.75 3.89
C LEU A 796 -15.48 0.28 3.67
N ASP A 797 -14.63 -0.55 3.08
CA ASP A 797 -15.11 -1.78 2.41
C ASP A 797 -14.86 -3.11 3.14
N GLY A 798 -13.94 -3.14 4.12
CA GLY A 798 -13.54 -4.35 4.86
C GLY A 798 -13.62 -4.25 6.38
N PRO A 799 -14.79 -3.96 7.00
CA PRO A 799 -14.97 -4.06 8.45
C PRO A 799 -14.77 -5.51 8.93
N ALA A 800 -13.89 -5.73 9.92
CA ALA A 800 -13.48 -7.06 10.34
C ALA A 800 -14.02 -7.47 11.71
N SER A 801 -14.00 -6.58 12.71
CA SER A 801 -14.45 -6.91 14.07
C SER A 801 -14.83 -5.67 14.89
N MET A 802 -15.67 -5.85 15.92
CA MET A 802 -16.13 -4.79 16.83
C MET A 802 -16.00 -5.18 18.31
N ASN A 803 -16.02 -4.18 19.20
CA ASN A 803 -16.13 -4.39 20.64
C ASN A 803 -17.53 -4.93 21.06
N ALA A 804 -17.71 -5.29 22.34
CA ALA A 804 -19.00 -5.78 22.85
C ALA A 804 -20.15 -4.78 22.67
N ALA A 805 -19.87 -3.48 22.78
CA ALA A 805 -20.86 -2.42 22.78
C ALA A 805 -21.32 -2.00 21.36
N GLY A 806 -20.68 -2.50 20.30
CA GLY A 806 -20.94 -2.07 18.92
C GLY A 806 -20.59 -0.60 18.69
N ASN A 807 -19.57 -0.07 19.36
CA ASN A 807 -19.15 1.33 19.22
C ASN A 807 -17.64 1.55 19.08
N GLU A 808 -16.89 0.48 18.88
CA GLU A 808 -15.51 0.51 18.38
C GLU A 808 -15.37 -0.59 17.31
N ILE A 809 -14.75 -0.27 16.17
CA ILE A 809 -14.61 -1.18 15.02
C ILE A 809 -13.16 -1.17 14.54
N VAL A 810 -12.63 -2.33 14.13
CA VAL A 810 -11.45 -2.43 13.26
C VAL A 810 -11.80 -3.07 11.92
N GLY A 811 -11.03 -2.72 10.91
CA GLY A 811 -11.08 -3.33 9.60
C GLY A 811 -9.82 -3.02 8.80
N GLY A 812 -9.87 -3.39 7.52
CA GLY A 812 -8.82 -3.10 6.57
C GLY A 812 -9.35 -2.89 5.16
N ILE A 813 -8.44 -2.84 4.20
CA ILE A 813 -8.75 -2.66 2.79
C ILE A 813 -8.52 -4.00 2.07
N PRO A 814 -9.53 -4.59 1.40
CA PRO A 814 -9.31 -5.78 0.59
C PRO A 814 -8.24 -5.53 -0.48
N GLY A 815 -7.14 -6.29 -0.43
CA GLY A 815 -6.04 -6.19 -1.40
C GLY A 815 -5.01 -5.07 -1.14
N TYR A 816 -5.18 -4.24 -0.09
CA TYR A 816 -4.17 -3.24 0.30
C TYR A 816 -3.85 -3.39 1.79
N PRO A 817 -2.57 -3.54 2.19
CA PRO A 817 -2.18 -3.83 3.57
C PRO A 817 -2.25 -2.56 4.45
N MET A 818 -3.46 -2.05 4.68
CA MET A 818 -3.75 -0.99 5.64
C MET A 818 -4.88 -1.43 6.55
N SER A 819 -4.71 -1.21 7.86
CA SER A 819 -5.77 -1.36 8.86
C SER A 819 -6.18 -0.04 9.47
N TRP A 820 -7.44 0.05 9.85
CA TRP A 820 -8.06 1.22 10.47
C TRP A 820 -8.84 0.81 11.72
N TYR A 821 -8.98 1.77 12.63
CA TYR A 821 -9.87 1.70 13.80
C TYR A 821 -10.81 2.90 13.80
N VAL A 822 -12.04 2.66 14.25
CA VAL A 822 -13.06 3.68 14.38
C VAL A 822 -13.62 3.66 15.80
N ASP A 823 -13.49 4.78 16.50
CA ASP A 823 -14.27 5.08 17.70
C ASP A 823 -15.61 5.69 17.28
N LEU A 824 -16.69 4.94 17.51
CA LEU A 824 -18.06 5.36 17.24
C LEU A 824 -18.78 5.81 18.51
N LYS A 825 -18.17 5.81 19.71
CA LYS A 825 -18.87 6.07 21.00
C LYS A 825 -19.72 7.33 20.97
N LYS A 826 -19.34 8.31 20.14
CA LYS A 826 -20.14 9.46 19.75
C LYS A 826 -20.39 9.48 18.25
N ALA A 827 -21.62 9.83 17.87
CA ALA A 827 -22.04 10.10 16.50
C ALA A 827 -22.97 11.32 16.47
N PHE A 828 -23.21 11.87 15.29
CA PHE A 828 -24.09 13.02 15.09
C PHE A 828 -25.40 12.64 14.42
N VAL A 829 -26.46 13.33 14.85
CA VAL A 829 -27.76 13.39 14.18
C VAL A 829 -28.16 14.83 13.89
N CYS A 830 -28.81 15.06 12.76
CA CYS A 830 -29.35 16.35 12.37
C CYS A 830 -30.80 16.46 12.85
N LYS A 831 -31.04 17.33 13.84
CA LYS A 831 -32.33 17.52 14.52
C LYS A 831 -32.78 18.96 14.36
N HIS A 832 -33.90 19.16 13.65
CA HIS A 832 -34.42 20.49 13.31
C HIS A 832 -33.38 21.43 12.66
N GLY A 833 -32.54 20.90 11.78
CA GLY A 833 -31.47 21.66 11.13
C GLY A 833 -30.22 21.92 11.98
N ASN A 834 -30.12 21.34 13.18
CA ASN A 834 -28.94 21.45 14.05
C ASN A 834 -28.24 20.09 14.24
N SER A 835 -26.93 20.07 14.04
CA SER A 835 -26.07 18.91 14.30
C SER A 835 -25.94 18.68 15.80
N THR A 836 -26.41 17.54 16.28
CA THR A 836 -26.45 17.16 17.71
C THR A 836 -25.61 15.90 17.92
N GLU A 837 -24.63 15.95 18.83
CA GLU A 837 -23.83 14.78 19.21
C GLU A 837 -24.61 13.89 20.19
N VAL A 838 -24.61 12.59 19.94
CA VAL A 838 -25.34 11.54 20.69
C VAL A 838 -24.45 10.32 20.90
N GLY A 839 -24.78 9.49 21.90
CA GLY A 839 -24.14 8.20 22.11
C GLY A 839 -24.55 7.16 21.06
N PHE A 840 -23.63 6.27 20.70
CA PHE A 840 -23.86 5.20 19.72
C PHE A 840 -23.70 3.80 20.36
N PRO A 841 -24.46 2.79 19.91
CA PRO A 841 -25.53 2.85 18.90
C PRO A 841 -26.90 3.32 19.45
N SER A 842 -27.22 3.09 20.73
CA SER A 842 -28.61 3.14 21.21
C SER A 842 -29.27 4.53 21.18
N GLU A 843 -28.61 5.57 21.68
CA GLU A 843 -29.18 6.93 21.72
C GLU A 843 -29.32 7.51 20.29
N PHE A 844 -28.35 7.24 19.42
CA PHE A 844 -28.42 7.52 17.99
C PHE A 844 -29.63 6.84 17.32
N VAL A 845 -29.86 5.55 17.58
CA VAL A 845 -31.03 4.82 17.05
C VAL A 845 -32.34 5.44 17.53
N ASP A 846 -32.44 5.76 18.82
CA ASP A 846 -33.65 6.38 19.38
C ASP A 846 -33.90 7.77 18.79
N GLU A 847 -32.88 8.61 18.60
CA GLU A 847 -33.06 9.93 17.98
C GLU A 847 -33.48 9.86 16.50
N VAL A 848 -32.91 8.92 15.73
CA VAL A 848 -33.33 8.68 14.33
C VAL A 848 -34.79 8.19 14.28
N LYS A 849 -35.21 7.31 15.19
CA LYS A 849 -36.62 6.87 15.32
C LYS A 849 -37.57 8.00 15.69
N HIS A 850 -37.11 9.01 16.43
CA HIS A 850 -37.87 10.23 16.73
C HIS A 850 -37.79 11.29 15.60
N GLY A 851 -37.25 10.93 14.45
CA GLY A 851 -37.31 11.73 13.21
C GLY A 851 -36.07 12.57 12.90
N ALA A 852 -35.02 12.49 13.72
CA ALA A 852 -33.73 13.07 13.37
C ALA A 852 -33.15 12.37 12.12
N ARG A 853 -32.31 13.08 11.35
CA ARG A 853 -31.55 12.48 10.25
C ARG A 853 -30.20 12.00 10.77
N MET A 854 -29.73 10.87 10.27
CA MET A 854 -28.37 10.37 10.51
C MET A 854 -27.34 11.36 9.95
N GLY A 855 -26.32 11.72 10.74
CA GLY A 855 -25.22 12.59 10.32
C GLY A 855 -25.34 14.05 10.75
N ARG A 856 -24.31 14.82 10.44
CA ARG A 856 -24.27 16.27 10.65
C ARG A 856 -25.03 16.98 9.53
N CYS A 857 -25.84 18.00 9.86
CA CYS A 857 -26.64 18.75 8.90
C CYS A 857 -25.82 19.37 7.76
N GLU A 858 -24.59 19.78 8.05
CA GLU A 858 -23.63 20.33 7.08
C GLU A 858 -23.21 19.34 5.97
N HIS A 859 -23.29 18.02 6.21
CA HIS A 859 -22.92 16.98 5.24
C HIS A 859 -24.12 16.31 4.56
N LEU A 860 -25.34 16.59 5.01
CA LEU A 860 -26.57 16.18 4.32
C LEU A 860 -26.75 16.96 3.01
N ARG A 861 -27.23 16.28 1.95
CA ARG A 861 -27.51 16.92 0.65
C ARG A 861 -28.67 17.91 0.82
N HIS A 862 -28.78 18.88 -0.08
CA HIS A 862 -29.89 19.86 -0.02
C HIS A 862 -31.29 19.27 -0.21
N SER A 863 -31.42 18.04 -0.72
CA SER A 863 -32.65 17.25 -0.75
C SER A 863 -33.01 16.60 0.59
N ASP A 864 -32.03 16.49 1.48
CA ASP A 864 -32.06 15.67 2.70
C ASP A 864 -32.09 16.54 3.98
N ARG A 865 -31.92 17.86 3.82
CA ARG A 865 -32.02 18.94 4.82
C ARG A 865 -33.44 19.50 4.89
#